data_AF-A0A8B5WS06-F1
#
_entry.id   AF-A0A8B5WS06-F1
#
_cell.length_a   1.000
_cell.length_b   1.000
_cell.length_c   1.000
_cell.angle_alpha   90.00
_cell.angle_beta   90.00
_cell.angle_gamma   90.00
#
_symmetry.space_group_name_H-M   'P 1'
#
loop_
_entity.id
_entity.type
_entity.pdbx_description
1 polymer ?
#
loop_
_entity_poly.entity_id
_entity_poly.type
_entity_poly.pdbx_seq_one_letter_code
_entity_poly.pdbx_strand_id
1 'polypeptide(L)'
;MRRTTDIGGDAGESTETTDVVELLERVIPFRFLPADRKRALSLSMRRKKYSPGARIVRQGAQDTRVYLIESGDVEILDPINESRYVTHIEAGHYFGEWESIFESTRVFEVRAIGETVCYSLDGRTFLGLIEQSRAFAQSLGTLLRDRQAIFSAFDTFKVELQRGVNTGYIGIGDLLPLYKKLEPALHAHAATGGKLDLDGLMYAVRRLPANITRTFAFLVTDEVPPAYGGRPDDFFPTVPTDARRRDIWEMLPGKDLVLLRNGRSDLVDLVTCICLYAVEAEKIRRKLSPPVVMSALDSATSLDALPFAAEEAQSLRAIWPTDTVGRLRDIVRHRETFGVDVRRSRHNYNSRRSERWTSQVADATRDFIGCYPSALGDDFTVHIVSSNTHSVTNCINPWFREQHDSIVSWARSISHPYLDEDWVDPSDLIYALAREYCAASPERGPMPDDAGVARGVYWMKETASTGIQVQLIDSARLSHSGLDPAIRPPNDGKRFLIVNIDYAFGEQAQHIMRNLLMLFGRNLGSINFLGKAGALVGSRGDILVPTAFVEQSTDFFQPMPRDMADDAGLLGLGGRRVHVGPMLTVDGTLLQNRLMLRFYRKLWGCVGLEMEGSYYYRQVLESSQLGVIADDVALRFYYYVSDLPLEHGAALSSPLSAIEGVPPLYAITRSILGGIFRRQSV
;
A
#
# COMPACT_ATOMS: atom_id res chain seq x y z
N MET A 1 49.26 -62.44 27.03
CA MET A 1 48.63 -61.60 28.07
C MET A 1 48.38 -60.23 27.47
N ARG A 2 47.10 -59.86 27.23
CA ARG A 2 46.57 -58.52 26.85
C ARG A 2 47.02 -57.96 25.48
N ARG A 3 46.22 -57.28 24.66
CA ARG A 3 44.79 -56.93 24.63
C ARG A 3 44.47 -56.58 23.17
N THR A 4 43.36 -57.09 22.65
CA THR A 4 42.63 -56.58 21.48
C THR A 4 42.10 -55.17 21.78
N THR A 5 42.22 -54.24 20.82
CA THR A 5 41.43 -53.00 20.78
C THR A 5 40.74 -52.94 19.43
N ASP A 6 39.42 -53.13 19.48
CA ASP A 6 38.47 -52.83 18.42
C ASP A 6 38.63 -51.40 17.92
N ILE A 7 38.71 -51.24 16.60
CA ILE A 7 38.38 -50.01 15.89
C ILE A 7 36.98 -50.25 15.32
N GLY A 8 35.98 -50.07 16.19
CA GLY A 8 34.57 -50.04 15.83
C GLY A 8 34.05 -48.62 16.03
N GLY A 9 34.10 -47.82 14.98
CA GLY A 9 33.56 -46.47 14.95
C GLY A 9 33.46 -45.98 13.51
N ASP A 10 32.27 -45.49 13.16
CA ASP A 10 32.02 -44.54 12.07
C ASP A 10 31.68 -45.06 10.66
N ALA A 11 30.89 -46.15 10.55
CA ALA A 11 30.24 -46.51 9.28
C ALA A 11 28.73 -46.20 9.23
N GLY A 12 28.12 -45.79 10.35
CA GLY A 12 26.68 -45.52 10.47
C GLY A 12 26.28 -44.06 10.25
N GLU A 13 27.12 -43.09 10.69
CA GLU A 13 26.84 -41.65 10.52
C GLU A 13 27.00 -41.20 9.06
N SER A 14 27.93 -41.82 8.30
CA SER A 14 28.19 -41.48 6.90
C SER A 14 27.05 -41.87 5.95
N THR A 15 26.40 -43.01 6.19
CA THR A 15 25.28 -43.52 5.38
C THR A 15 23.99 -42.76 5.67
N GLU A 16 23.66 -42.55 6.95
CA GLU A 16 22.44 -41.83 7.35
C GLU A 16 22.46 -40.36 6.87
N THR A 17 23.63 -39.71 6.90
CA THR A 17 23.79 -38.36 6.34
C THR A 17 23.63 -38.33 4.81
N THR A 18 24.10 -39.37 4.11
CA THR A 18 23.99 -39.48 2.65
C THR A 18 22.52 -39.66 2.22
N ASP A 19 21.75 -40.47 2.97
CA ASP A 19 20.33 -40.73 2.71
C ASP A 19 19.46 -39.47 2.87
N VAL A 20 19.73 -38.64 3.89
CA VAL A 20 19.01 -37.37 4.10
C VAL A 20 19.30 -36.37 2.98
N VAL A 21 20.55 -36.27 2.53
CA VAL A 21 20.90 -35.37 1.43
C VAL A 21 20.20 -35.80 0.14
N GLU A 22 20.11 -37.10 -0.15
CA GLU A 22 19.34 -37.60 -1.30
C GLU A 22 17.84 -37.26 -1.20
N LEU A 23 17.25 -37.37 0.00
CA LEU A 23 15.88 -36.92 0.24
C LEU A 23 15.73 -35.42 -0.04
N LEU A 24 16.65 -34.59 0.45
CA LEU A 24 16.63 -33.13 0.21
C LEU A 24 16.77 -32.79 -1.28
N GLU A 25 17.50 -33.57 -2.08
CA GLU A 25 17.60 -33.40 -3.54
C GLU A 25 16.29 -33.72 -4.28
N ARG A 26 15.43 -34.55 -3.69
CA ARG A 26 14.16 -34.97 -4.28
C ARG A 26 13.00 -34.05 -3.89
N VAL A 27 12.95 -33.62 -2.63
CA VAL A 27 11.84 -32.83 -2.09
C VAL A 27 11.96 -31.38 -2.54
N ILE A 28 11.00 -30.88 -3.32
CA ILE A 28 10.83 -29.44 -3.55
C ILE A 28 10.10 -28.86 -2.32
N PRO A 29 10.54 -27.76 -1.71
CA PRO A 29 11.54 -26.78 -2.19
C PRO A 29 13.02 -27.08 -1.85
N PHE A 30 13.30 -28.06 -0.99
CA PHE A 30 14.65 -28.33 -0.44
C PHE A 30 15.72 -28.62 -1.50
N ARG A 31 15.32 -29.15 -2.66
CA ARG A 31 16.21 -29.38 -3.80
C ARG A 31 17.02 -28.15 -4.20
N PHE A 32 16.40 -26.96 -4.08
CA PHE A 32 16.99 -25.67 -4.48
C PHE A 32 17.93 -25.06 -3.42
N LEU A 33 18.18 -25.77 -2.33
CA LEU A 33 19.21 -25.37 -1.38
C LEU A 33 20.62 -25.65 -1.97
N PRO A 34 21.60 -24.77 -1.69
CA PRO A 34 23.00 -25.05 -1.96
C PRO A 34 23.48 -26.36 -1.30
N ALA A 35 24.49 -27.01 -1.87
CA ALA A 35 24.95 -28.33 -1.42
C ALA A 35 25.52 -28.31 0.03
N ASP A 36 26.25 -27.26 0.38
CA ASP A 36 26.73 -27.01 1.75
C ASP A 36 25.57 -26.87 2.74
N ARG A 37 24.49 -26.20 2.34
CA ARG A 37 23.28 -26.03 3.16
C ARG A 37 22.50 -27.33 3.33
N LYS A 38 22.40 -28.15 2.28
CA LYS A 38 21.81 -29.50 2.38
C LYS A 38 22.58 -30.37 3.38
N ARG A 39 23.91 -30.35 3.32
CA ARG A 39 24.78 -31.07 4.29
C ARG A 39 24.65 -30.53 5.71
N ALA A 40 24.60 -29.21 5.89
CA ALA A 40 24.40 -28.63 7.22
C ALA A 40 23.03 -29.00 7.79
N LEU A 41 21.99 -28.99 6.95
CA LEU A 41 20.64 -29.34 7.35
C LEU A 41 20.55 -30.82 7.72
N SER A 42 21.14 -31.73 6.92
CA SER A 42 21.09 -33.17 7.17
C SER A 42 21.62 -33.58 8.54
N LEU A 43 22.63 -32.87 9.05
CA LEU A 43 23.20 -33.09 10.39
C LEU A 43 22.29 -32.64 11.54
N SER A 44 21.28 -31.79 11.26
CA SER A 44 20.41 -31.18 12.27
C SER A 44 18.99 -31.74 12.30
N MET A 45 18.60 -32.50 11.27
CA MET A 45 17.25 -33.05 11.14
C MET A 45 17.04 -34.26 12.06
N ARG A 46 15.84 -34.39 12.62
CA ARG A 46 15.50 -35.50 13.52
C ARG A 46 14.65 -36.54 12.80
N ARG A 47 15.18 -37.74 12.62
CA ARG A 47 14.48 -38.90 12.08
C ARG A 47 13.53 -39.51 13.11
N LYS A 48 12.31 -39.89 12.69
CA LYS A 48 11.36 -40.61 13.55
C LYS A 48 10.45 -41.54 12.74
N LYS A 49 10.29 -42.77 13.24
CA LYS A 49 9.35 -43.78 12.70
C LYS A 49 8.00 -43.69 13.42
N TYR A 50 6.92 -43.88 12.67
CA TYR A 50 5.53 -43.85 13.10
C TYR A 50 4.82 -45.13 12.65
N SER A 51 4.07 -45.76 13.56
CA SER A 51 3.24 -46.92 13.25
C SER A 51 1.97 -46.50 12.47
N PRO A 52 1.33 -47.42 11.73
CA PRO A 52 0.04 -47.16 11.09
C PRO A 52 -0.98 -46.59 12.07
N GLY A 53 -1.69 -45.54 11.68
CA GLY A 53 -2.67 -44.83 12.52
C GLY A 53 -2.06 -43.90 13.58
N ALA A 54 -0.73 -43.82 13.71
CA ALA A 54 -0.11 -42.93 14.67
C ALA A 54 -0.30 -41.46 14.27
N ARG A 55 -0.72 -40.65 15.24
CA ARG A 55 -0.87 -39.20 15.05
C ARG A 55 0.49 -38.52 15.09
N ILE A 56 0.86 -37.88 13.99
CA ILE A 56 2.14 -37.16 13.85
C ILE A 56 1.97 -35.72 14.34
N VAL A 57 0.90 -35.06 13.88
CA VAL A 57 0.55 -33.68 14.24
C VAL A 57 -0.90 -33.66 14.71
N ARG A 58 -1.17 -32.89 15.77
CA ARG A 58 -2.51 -32.70 16.31
C ARG A 58 -3.05 -31.32 15.92
N GLN A 59 -4.29 -31.27 15.46
CA GLN A 59 -4.99 -30.01 15.20
C GLN A 59 -5.01 -29.12 16.46
N GLY A 60 -4.77 -27.83 16.28
CA GLY A 60 -4.70 -26.82 17.35
C GLY A 60 -3.38 -26.80 18.14
N ALA A 61 -2.43 -27.72 17.87
CA ALA A 61 -1.15 -27.73 18.57
C ALA A 61 -0.30 -26.51 18.20
N GLN A 62 0.47 -26.02 19.18
CA GLN A 62 1.55 -25.04 18.98
C GLN A 62 2.84 -25.77 18.56
N ASP A 63 2.80 -26.41 17.38
CA ASP A 63 3.96 -27.08 16.78
C ASP A 63 4.28 -26.42 15.44
N THR A 64 5.50 -25.92 15.29
CA THR A 64 5.97 -25.24 14.06
C THR A 64 6.94 -26.09 13.25
N ARG A 65 7.18 -27.35 13.64
CA ARG A 65 8.12 -28.23 12.93
C ARG A 65 7.66 -28.51 11.50
N VAL A 66 8.61 -28.63 10.59
CA VAL A 66 8.37 -29.09 9.23
C VAL A 66 8.85 -30.53 9.11
N TYR A 67 8.09 -31.38 8.44
CA TYR A 67 8.34 -32.81 8.32
C TYR A 67 8.55 -33.18 6.86
N LEU A 68 9.61 -33.92 6.55
CA LEU A 68 9.89 -34.51 5.24
C LEU A 68 9.67 -36.01 5.33
N ILE A 69 8.94 -36.58 4.37
CA ILE A 69 8.56 -38.00 4.38
C ILE A 69 9.62 -38.79 3.60
N GLU A 70 10.37 -39.63 4.31
CA GLU A 70 11.37 -40.53 3.73
C GLU A 70 10.69 -41.76 3.10
N SER A 71 9.76 -42.38 3.82
CA SER A 71 9.03 -43.58 3.38
C SER A 71 7.66 -43.67 4.04
N GLY A 72 6.69 -44.29 3.36
CA GLY A 72 5.29 -44.38 3.82
C GLY A 72 4.51 -43.10 3.49
N ASP A 73 3.24 -43.07 3.91
CA ASP A 73 2.30 -42.02 3.54
C ASP A 73 1.52 -41.51 4.75
N VAL A 74 1.09 -40.25 4.69
CA VAL A 74 0.28 -39.62 5.73
C VAL A 74 -1.04 -39.11 5.16
N GLU A 75 -2.09 -39.11 5.98
CA GLU A 75 -3.36 -38.44 5.67
C GLU A 75 -3.49 -37.15 6.48
N ILE A 76 -4.08 -36.15 5.83
CA ILE A 76 -4.43 -34.85 6.40
C ILE A 76 -5.93 -34.85 6.69
N LEU A 77 -6.28 -34.57 7.94
CA LEU A 77 -7.64 -34.64 8.44
C LEU A 77 -8.07 -33.29 9.03
N ASP A 78 -9.34 -32.94 8.82
CA ASP A 78 -10.03 -31.89 9.54
C ASP A 78 -11.16 -32.50 10.39
N PRO A 79 -10.88 -32.88 11.65
CA PRO A 79 -11.84 -33.49 12.55
C PRO A 79 -13.15 -32.71 12.75
N ILE A 80 -13.13 -31.40 12.49
CA ILE A 80 -14.24 -30.48 12.74
C ILE A 80 -15.20 -30.42 11.55
N ASN A 81 -14.74 -30.76 10.34
CA ASN A 81 -15.53 -30.74 9.11
C ASN A 81 -16.18 -32.10 8.79
N GLU A 82 -17.34 -32.08 8.11
CA GLU A 82 -18.11 -33.29 7.77
C GLU A 82 -17.32 -34.32 6.95
N SER A 83 -16.52 -33.85 5.98
CA SER A 83 -15.71 -34.72 5.11
C SER A 83 -14.59 -35.45 5.86
N ARG A 84 -14.15 -34.92 7.02
CA ARG A 84 -12.98 -35.32 7.85
C ARG A 84 -11.64 -35.50 7.13
N TYR A 85 -11.60 -36.12 5.96
CA TYR A 85 -10.46 -36.27 5.09
C TYR A 85 -10.30 -35.02 4.22
N VAL A 86 -9.07 -34.50 4.17
CA VAL A 86 -8.68 -33.37 3.33
C VAL A 86 -7.87 -33.88 2.14
N THR A 87 -6.77 -34.59 2.41
CA THR A 87 -5.86 -35.15 1.38
C THR A 87 -4.90 -36.18 1.99
N HIS A 88 -4.02 -36.76 1.19
CA HIS A 88 -2.86 -37.53 1.64
C HIS A 88 -1.57 -37.01 1.02
N ILE A 89 -0.44 -37.31 1.66
CA ILE A 89 0.90 -36.89 1.24
C ILE A 89 1.81 -38.12 1.25
N GLU A 90 2.44 -38.39 0.11
CA GLU A 90 3.28 -39.55 -0.13
C GLU A 90 4.76 -39.27 0.19
N ALA A 91 5.57 -40.34 0.27
CA ALA A 91 7.02 -40.25 0.37
C ALA A 91 7.65 -39.32 -0.70
N GLY A 92 8.74 -38.64 -0.34
CA GLY A 92 9.39 -37.65 -1.21
C GLY A 92 8.73 -36.26 -1.20
N HIS A 93 7.74 -36.03 -0.33
CA HIS A 93 7.13 -34.73 -0.07
C HIS A 93 7.32 -34.29 1.40
N TYR A 94 6.74 -33.13 1.75
CA TYR A 94 6.83 -32.54 3.08
C TYR A 94 5.49 -31.98 3.54
N PHE A 95 5.38 -31.68 4.84
CA PHE A 95 4.25 -30.98 5.43
C PHE A 95 4.63 -30.20 6.68
N GLY A 96 3.77 -29.25 7.05
CA GLY A 96 3.84 -28.52 8.32
C GLY A 96 4.56 -27.18 8.23
N GLU A 97 4.80 -26.67 7.03
CA GLU A 97 5.35 -25.35 6.73
C GLU A 97 4.41 -24.19 7.06
N TRP A 98 3.10 -24.43 6.99
CA TRP A 98 2.06 -23.40 7.10
C TRP A 98 2.20 -22.58 8.38
N GLU A 99 2.32 -23.24 9.52
CA GLU A 99 2.33 -22.61 10.84
C GLU A 99 3.59 -21.76 11.07
N SER A 100 4.72 -22.15 10.47
CA SER A 100 5.96 -21.38 10.53
C SER A 100 5.85 -20.07 9.73
N ILE A 101 5.25 -20.12 8.54
CA ILE A 101 5.13 -18.96 7.64
C ILE A 101 4.02 -18.02 8.09
N PHE A 102 2.87 -18.59 8.44
CA PHE A 102 1.64 -17.85 8.69
C PHE A 102 1.33 -17.67 10.16
N GLU A 103 2.23 -18.01 11.09
CA GLU A 103 2.13 -17.77 12.53
C GLU A 103 0.74 -18.15 13.09
N SER A 104 0.32 -19.38 12.76
CA SER A 104 -0.96 -19.97 13.19
C SER A 104 -0.73 -21.23 14.03
N THR A 105 -1.78 -21.73 14.67
CA THR A 105 -1.78 -23.10 15.21
C THR A 105 -2.00 -24.12 14.08
N ARG A 106 -1.75 -25.40 14.38
CA ARG A 106 -1.99 -26.50 13.43
C ARG A 106 -3.43 -26.51 12.94
N VAL A 107 -3.64 -26.22 11.66
CA VAL A 107 -4.99 -26.12 11.08
C VAL A 107 -5.60 -27.52 10.90
N PHE A 108 -4.77 -28.50 10.57
CA PHE A 108 -5.18 -29.88 10.31
C PHE A 108 -4.44 -30.88 11.21
N GLU A 109 -5.05 -32.05 11.35
CA GLU A 109 -4.43 -33.23 11.96
C GLU A 109 -3.69 -34.05 10.90
N VAL A 110 -2.55 -34.63 11.25
CA VAL A 110 -1.77 -35.49 10.36
C VAL A 110 -1.56 -36.86 10.99
N ARG A 111 -1.91 -37.92 10.28
CA ARG A 111 -1.83 -39.32 10.74
C ARG A 111 -1.08 -40.17 9.73
N ALA A 112 -0.26 -41.11 10.22
CA ALA A 112 0.39 -42.10 9.37
C ALA A 112 -0.65 -43.11 8.84
N ILE A 113 -0.66 -43.37 7.53
CA ILE A 113 -1.53 -44.38 6.91
C ILE A 113 -0.93 -45.77 7.14
N GLY A 114 0.36 -45.93 6.85
CA GLY A 114 1.15 -47.14 7.07
C GLY A 114 2.34 -46.89 8.00
N GLU A 115 3.30 -47.82 8.03
CA GLU A 115 4.60 -47.53 8.66
C GLU A 115 5.26 -46.37 7.91
N THR A 116 5.47 -45.26 8.62
CA THR A 116 5.93 -44.00 8.01
C THR A 116 7.18 -43.50 8.72
N VAL A 117 8.15 -43.02 7.95
CA VAL A 117 9.36 -42.40 8.50
C VAL A 117 9.44 -40.96 8.03
N CYS A 118 9.62 -40.04 8.98
CA CYS A 118 9.81 -38.63 8.70
C CYS A 118 11.11 -38.11 9.29
N TYR A 119 11.73 -37.15 8.60
CA TYR A 119 12.68 -36.23 9.19
C TYR A 119 11.96 -34.95 9.59
N SER A 120 12.33 -34.35 10.71
CA SER A 120 11.77 -33.07 11.16
C SER A 120 12.85 -32.02 11.37
N LEU A 121 12.53 -30.78 11.02
CA LEU A 121 13.29 -29.59 11.35
C LEU A 121 12.41 -28.58 12.09
N ASP A 122 13.01 -27.73 12.92
CA ASP A 122 12.29 -26.69 13.62
C ASP A 122 11.91 -25.54 12.67
N GLY A 123 10.82 -24.83 13.02
CA GLY A 123 10.29 -23.74 12.21
C GLY A 123 11.25 -22.56 12.05
N ARG A 124 12.13 -22.30 13.02
CA ARG A 124 13.09 -21.18 12.93
C ARG A 124 14.18 -21.51 11.90
N THR A 125 14.70 -22.73 11.94
CA THR A 125 15.63 -23.23 10.92
C THR A 125 14.98 -23.17 9.54
N PHE A 126 13.73 -23.61 9.40
CA PHE A 126 12.99 -23.53 8.14
C PHE A 126 12.85 -22.09 7.62
N LEU A 127 12.47 -21.14 8.48
CA LEU A 127 12.40 -19.71 8.10
C LEU A 127 13.77 -19.16 7.71
N GLY A 128 14.84 -19.58 8.38
CA GLY A 128 16.21 -19.22 8.01
C GLY A 128 16.60 -19.70 6.60
N LEU A 129 16.08 -20.84 6.15
CA LEU A 129 16.31 -21.33 4.77
C LEU A 129 15.65 -20.42 3.72
N ILE A 130 14.46 -19.88 4.03
CA ILE A 130 13.75 -18.93 3.16
C ILE A 130 14.55 -17.63 3.03
N GLU A 131 15.08 -17.11 4.14
CA GLU A 131 15.87 -15.87 4.14
C GLU A 131 17.21 -16.03 3.41
N GLN A 132 17.83 -17.21 3.51
CA GLN A 132 19.17 -17.47 2.98
C GLN A 132 19.18 -17.91 1.51
N SER A 133 18.10 -18.50 1.00
CA SER A 133 18.03 -18.98 -0.38
C SER A 133 16.77 -18.48 -1.10
N ARG A 134 16.97 -17.57 -2.05
CA ARG A 134 15.88 -17.07 -2.90
C ARG A 134 15.28 -18.14 -3.79
N ALA A 135 16.09 -19.06 -4.33
CA ALA A 135 15.59 -20.17 -5.13
C ALA A 135 14.67 -21.09 -4.31
N PHE A 136 15.05 -21.39 -3.06
CA PHE A 136 14.20 -22.15 -2.13
C PHE A 136 12.90 -21.39 -1.85
N ALA A 137 12.98 -20.12 -1.44
CA ALA A 137 11.83 -19.29 -1.11
C ALA A 137 10.82 -19.18 -2.27
N GLN A 138 11.30 -18.98 -3.49
CA GLN A 138 10.47 -18.86 -4.69
C GLN A 138 9.78 -20.17 -5.05
N SER A 139 10.52 -21.29 -5.03
CA SER A 139 9.92 -22.61 -5.30
C SER A 139 8.84 -22.98 -4.25
N LEU A 140 9.07 -22.61 -2.98
CA LEU A 140 8.08 -22.75 -1.91
C LEU A 140 6.85 -21.86 -2.17
N GLY A 141 7.06 -20.60 -2.56
CA GLY A 141 5.99 -19.66 -2.89
C GLY A 141 5.08 -20.16 -4.01
N THR A 142 5.66 -20.68 -5.10
CA THR A 142 4.90 -21.30 -6.19
C THR A 142 4.08 -22.50 -5.71
N LEU A 143 4.66 -23.38 -4.89
CA LEU A 143 3.93 -24.53 -4.34
C LEU A 143 2.73 -24.10 -3.48
N LEU A 144 2.91 -23.11 -2.61
CA LEU A 144 1.83 -22.59 -1.76
C LEU A 144 0.73 -21.93 -2.60
N ARG A 145 1.10 -21.17 -3.63
CA ARG A 145 0.15 -20.51 -4.54
C ARG A 145 -0.66 -21.53 -5.35
N ASP A 146 0.03 -22.48 -5.98
CA ASP A 146 -0.57 -23.39 -6.95
C ASP A 146 -1.30 -24.58 -6.28
N ARG A 147 -0.71 -25.19 -5.25
CA ARG A 147 -1.27 -26.42 -4.64
C ARG A 147 -2.26 -26.13 -3.52
N GLN A 148 -2.10 -25.02 -2.80
CA GLN A 148 -2.93 -24.70 -1.63
C GLN A 148 -3.93 -23.58 -1.90
N ALA A 149 -3.96 -23.04 -3.12
CA ALA A 149 -4.95 -22.07 -3.59
C ALA A 149 -5.13 -20.88 -2.63
N ILE A 150 -4.04 -20.44 -1.98
CA ILE A 150 -4.05 -19.42 -0.92
C ILE A 150 -4.64 -18.08 -1.37
N PHE A 151 -4.70 -17.82 -2.68
CA PHE A 151 -5.23 -16.60 -3.28
C PHE A 151 -6.54 -16.79 -4.06
N SER A 152 -7.15 -17.98 -4.02
CA SER A 152 -8.37 -18.29 -4.79
C SER A 152 -9.54 -17.33 -4.52
N ALA A 153 -9.70 -16.85 -3.28
CA ALA A 153 -10.73 -15.86 -2.94
C ALA A 153 -10.53 -14.55 -3.69
N PHE A 154 -9.29 -14.08 -3.82
CA PHE A 154 -8.94 -12.86 -4.56
C PHE A 154 -9.19 -13.02 -6.05
N ASP A 155 -8.78 -14.16 -6.62
CA ASP A 155 -8.96 -14.43 -8.03
C ASP A 155 -10.45 -14.52 -8.38
N THR A 156 -11.25 -15.19 -7.55
CA THR A 156 -12.71 -15.27 -7.72
C THR A 156 -13.36 -13.88 -7.65
N PHE A 157 -13.01 -13.06 -6.67
CA PHE A 157 -13.52 -11.69 -6.55
C PHE A 157 -13.16 -10.83 -7.77
N LYS A 158 -11.89 -10.85 -8.19
CA LYS A 158 -11.40 -10.09 -9.36
C LYS A 158 -12.09 -10.52 -10.65
N VAL A 159 -12.32 -11.83 -10.84
CA VAL A 159 -13.02 -12.37 -12.01
C VAL A 159 -14.47 -11.88 -12.06
N GLU A 160 -15.20 -11.93 -10.94
CA GLU A 160 -16.59 -11.47 -10.92
C GLU A 160 -16.70 -9.95 -11.10
N LEU A 161 -15.81 -9.19 -10.46
CA LEU A 161 -15.71 -7.74 -10.71
C LEU A 161 -15.44 -7.45 -12.19
N GLN A 162 -14.50 -8.16 -12.80
CA GLN A 162 -14.19 -7.97 -14.22
C GLN A 162 -15.35 -8.34 -15.13
N ARG A 163 -16.09 -9.40 -14.80
CA ARG A 163 -17.30 -9.78 -15.50
C ARG A 163 -18.32 -8.64 -15.47
N GLY A 164 -18.58 -8.05 -14.30
CA GLY A 164 -19.48 -6.92 -14.14
C GLY A 164 -19.05 -5.68 -14.95
N VAL A 165 -17.74 -5.39 -14.99
CA VAL A 165 -17.19 -4.33 -15.86
C VAL A 165 -17.44 -4.60 -17.34
N ASN A 166 -17.23 -5.84 -17.78
CA ASN A 166 -17.40 -6.23 -19.18
C ASN A 166 -18.88 -6.23 -19.63
N THR A 167 -19.80 -6.59 -18.73
CA THR A 167 -21.25 -6.53 -18.97
C THR A 167 -21.81 -5.12 -18.84
N GLY A 168 -21.06 -4.19 -18.25
CA GLY A 168 -21.47 -2.80 -18.01
C GLY A 168 -22.32 -2.63 -16.75
N TYR A 169 -22.40 -3.63 -15.88
CA TYR A 169 -23.14 -3.55 -14.63
C TYR A 169 -22.50 -4.43 -13.55
N ILE A 170 -22.24 -3.85 -12.38
CA ILE A 170 -21.71 -4.55 -11.21
C ILE A 170 -22.80 -4.61 -10.14
N GLY A 171 -23.26 -5.82 -9.85
CA GLY A 171 -24.15 -6.10 -8.72
C GLY A 171 -23.36 -6.21 -7.42
N ILE A 172 -23.47 -5.22 -6.53
CA ILE A 172 -22.76 -5.27 -5.24
C ILE A 172 -23.21 -6.48 -4.42
N GLY A 173 -24.49 -6.84 -4.47
CA GLY A 173 -25.02 -8.02 -3.78
C GLY A 173 -24.29 -9.33 -4.12
N ASP A 174 -23.91 -9.51 -5.38
CA ASP A 174 -23.18 -10.70 -5.86
C ASP A 174 -21.71 -10.69 -5.40
N LEU A 175 -21.14 -9.49 -5.26
CA LEU A 175 -19.77 -9.31 -4.78
C LEU A 175 -19.63 -9.45 -3.26
N LEU A 176 -20.68 -9.17 -2.46
CA LEU A 176 -20.57 -9.19 -0.99
C LEU A 176 -20.10 -10.53 -0.42
N PRO A 177 -20.63 -11.70 -0.83
CA PRO A 177 -20.12 -12.99 -0.37
C PRO A 177 -18.66 -13.21 -0.73
N LEU A 178 -18.24 -12.78 -1.93
CA LEU A 178 -16.85 -12.90 -2.39
C LEU A 178 -15.92 -11.96 -1.60
N TYR A 179 -16.35 -10.73 -1.37
CA TYR A 179 -15.64 -9.74 -0.56
C TYR A 179 -15.41 -10.24 0.87
N LYS A 180 -16.45 -10.80 1.52
CA LYS A 180 -16.33 -11.36 2.88
C LYS A 180 -15.31 -12.51 2.92
N LYS A 181 -15.24 -13.34 1.86
CA LYS A 181 -14.24 -14.43 1.73
C LYS A 181 -12.80 -13.94 1.51
N LEU A 182 -12.60 -12.69 1.11
CA LEU A 182 -11.24 -12.12 1.04
C LEU A 182 -10.59 -12.01 2.42
N GLU A 183 -11.41 -11.83 3.47
CA GLU A 183 -10.98 -11.47 4.82
C GLU A 183 -10.01 -10.26 4.82
N PRO A 184 -10.43 -9.09 4.29
CA PRO A 184 -9.52 -7.97 4.09
C PRO A 184 -8.86 -7.54 5.41
N ALA A 185 -7.54 -7.29 5.38
CA ALA A 185 -6.79 -6.89 6.56
C ALA A 185 -7.31 -5.58 7.17
N LEU A 186 -7.82 -4.67 6.32
CA LEU A 186 -8.41 -3.38 6.74
C LEU A 186 -9.88 -3.48 7.16
N HIS A 187 -10.49 -4.65 6.97
CA HIS A 187 -11.86 -4.93 7.40
C HIS A 187 -11.87 -6.25 8.19
N ALA A 188 -11.19 -6.22 9.33
CA ALA A 188 -10.87 -7.40 10.13
C ALA A 188 -12.12 -8.17 10.60
N HIS A 189 -13.27 -7.50 10.71
CA HIS A 189 -14.53 -8.13 11.11
C HIS A 189 -15.50 -8.37 9.93
N ALA A 190 -15.07 -8.31 8.67
CA ALA A 190 -15.93 -8.49 7.50
C ALA A 190 -16.77 -9.79 7.55
N ALA A 191 -16.14 -10.88 7.97
CA ALA A 191 -16.77 -12.21 8.08
C ALA A 191 -17.36 -12.50 9.47
N THR A 192 -17.10 -11.65 10.47
CA THR A 192 -17.58 -11.86 11.85
C THR A 192 -19.03 -11.40 11.99
N GLY A 193 -19.95 -12.34 12.22
CA GLY A 193 -21.37 -12.03 12.40
C GLY A 193 -21.62 -11.13 13.61
N GLY A 194 -22.11 -9.91 13.37
CA GLY A 194 -22.64 -9.01 14.40
C GLY A 194 -21.64 -8.06 15.07
N LYS A 195 -20.32 -8.27 14.92
CA LYS A 195 -19.31 -7.34 15.42
C LYS A 195 -19.04 -6.23 14.38
N LEU A 196 -19.23 -4.99 14.79
CA LEU A 196 -18.98 -3.82 13.95
C LEU A 196 -17.47 -3.56 13.81
N ASP A 197 -17.08 -3.14 12.61
CA ASP A 197 -15.75 -2.62 12.27
C ASP A 197 -15.88 -1.13 11.93
N LEU A 198 -15.95 -0.29 12.97
CA LEU A 198 -16.19 1.15 12.79
C LEU A 198 -14.96 1.88 12.24
N ASP A 199 -13.75 1.34 12.45
CA ASP A 199 -12.53 1.82 11.82
C ASP A 199 -12.55 1.56 10.31
N GLY A 200 -12.93 0.35 9.90
CA GLY A 200 -13.18 0.03 8.49
C GLY A 200 -14.27 0.90 7.88
N LEU A 201 -15.39 1.11 8.61
CA LEU A 201 -16.48 1.97 8.13
C LEU A 201 -16.02 3.41 7.93
N MET A 202 -15.28 3.98 8.88
CA MET A 202 -14.65 5.30 8.76
C MET A 202 -13.76 5.37 7.52
N TYR A 203 -12.93 4.34 7.30
CA TYR A 203 -12.04 4.25 6.15
C TYR A 203 -12.79 4.34 4.82
N ALA A 204 -13.90 3.60 4.69
CA ALA A 204 -14.73 3.59 3.49
C ALA A 204 -15.50 4.90 3.31
N VAL A 205 -16.18 5.40 4.35
CA VAL A 205 -17.00 6.63 4.26
C VAL A 205 -16.18 7.82 3.80
N ARG A 206 -14.95 7.99 4.30
CA ARG A 206 -14.07 9.09 3.86
C ARG A 206 -13.64 9.01 2.38
N ARG A 207 -13.78 7.83 1.74
CA ARG A 207 -13.42 7.59 0.33
C ARG A 207 -14.63 7.52 -0.60
N LEU A 208 -15.82 7.45 -0.03
CA LEU A 208 -17.09 7.42 -0.73
C LEU A 208 -17.74 8.81 -0.75
N PRO A 209 -18.71 9.05 -1.65
CA PRO A 209 -19.45 10.30 -1.69
C PRO A 209 -20.12 10.62 -0.35
N ALA A 210 -20.17 11.90 0.03
CA ALA A 210 -20.82 12.34 1.28
C ALA A 210 -22.33 12.00 1.37
N ASN A 211 -22.97 11.67 0.25
CA ASN A 211 -24.36 11.20 0.16
C ASN A 211 -24.50 9.66 0.11
N ILE A 212 -23.43 8.87 0.32
CA ILE A 212 -23.43 7.39 0.21
C ILE A 212 -24.60 6.69 0.93
N THR A 213 -25.06 7.23 2.06
CA THR A 213 -26.18 6.63 2.83
C THR A 213 -27.51 6.64 2.09
N ARG A 214 -27.67 7.55 1.12
CA ARG A 214 -28.87 7.71 0.28
C ARG A 214 -28.63 7.36 -1.19
N THR A 215 -27.43 6.95 -1.59
CA THR A 215 -27.09 6.65 -2.98
C THR A 215 -27.35 5.19 -3.34
N PHE A 216 -28.33 4.94 -4.22
CA PHE A 216 -28.70 3.60 -4.68
C PHE A 216 -28.03 3.23 -6.00
N ALA A 217 -27.66 4.23 -6.81
CA ALA A 217 -27.16 4.02 -8.16
C ALA A 217 -25.91 4.85 -8.45
N PHE A 218 -24.86 4.19 -8.93
CA PHE A 218 -23.67 4.83 -9.47
C PHE A 218 -23.64 4.66 -10.97
N LEU A 219 -23.61 5.76 -11.71
CA LEU A 219 -23.21 5.79 -13.10
C LEU A 219 -21.72 6.08 -13.15
N VAL A 220 -20.92 5.07 -13.46
CA VAL A 220 -19.47 5.15 -13.46
C VAL A 220 -18.97 5.26 -14.90
N THR A 221 -18.26 6.35 -15.22
CA THR A 221 -17.77 6.62 -16.57
C THR A 221 -16.28 6.92 -16.59
N ASP A 222 -15.62 6.66 -17.72
CA ASP A 222 -14.22 7.04 -17.96
C ASP A 222 -14.07 8.39 -18.66
N GLU A 223 -15.13 8.86 -19.34
CA GLU A 223 -15.23 10.18 -19.94
C GLU A 223 -16.47 10.93 -19.44
N VAL A 224 -16.40 12.26 -19.47
CA VAL A 224 -17.61 13.08 -19.25
C VAL A 224 -18.54 12.82 -20.44
N PRO A 225 -19.80 12.40 -20.21
CA PRO A 225 -20.73 12.18 -21.30
C PRO A 225 -20.83 13.40 -22.22
N PRO A 226 -20.73 13.24 -23.56
CA PRO A 226 -20.75 14.36 -24.51
C PRO A 226 -21.97 15.28 -24.37
N ALA A 227 -23.09 14.72 -23.90
CA ALA A 227 -24.33 15.45 -23.63
C ALA A 227 -24.15 16.64 -22.66
N TYR A 228 -23.10 16.63 -21.83
CA TYR A 228 -22.83 17.69 -20.85
C TYR A 228 -21.74 18.67 -21.31
N GLY A 229 -21.29 18.62 -22.57
CA GLY A 229 -20.35 19.59 -23.13
C GLY A 229 -18.99 19.66 -22.43
N GLY A 230 -18.61 18.63 -21.66
CA GLY A 230 -17.40 18.63 -20.84
C GLY A 230 -17.49 19.44 -19.55
N ARG A 231 -18.69 19.93 -19.17
CA ARG A 231 -18.93 20.73 -17.95
C ARG A 231 -20.14 20.21 -17.16
N PRO A 232 -20.03 19.07 -16.46
CA PRO A 232 -21.14 18.53 -15.68
C PRO A 232 -21.57 19.45 -14.53
N ASP A 233 -20.65 20.29 -14.02
CA ASP A 233 -20.91 21.29 -12.98
C ASP A 233 -22.02 22.29 -13.37
N ASP A 234 -22.21 22.53 -14.67
CA ASP A 234 -23.25 23.43 -15.18
C ASP A 234 -24.66 22.81 -15.03
N PHE A 235 -24.75 21.49 -14.83
CA PHE A 235 -26.01 20.73 -14.83
C PHE A 235 -26.33 20.09 -13.48
N PHE A 236 -25.31 19.72 -12.70
CA PHE A 236 -25.47 18.89 -11.50
C PHE A 236 -24.61 19.41 -10.34
N PRO A 237 -25.10 19.35 -9.10
CA PRO A 237 -24.29 19.69 -7.94
C PRO A 237 -23.18 18.65 -7.74
N THR A 238 -22.00 19.14 -7.36
CA THR A 238 -20.85 18.29 -7.01
C THR A 238 -21.05 17.64 -5.64
N VAL A 239 -20.54 16.42 -5.49
CA VAL A 239 -20.56 15.68 -4.23
C VAL A 239 -19.14 15.47 -3.72
N PRO A 240 -18.80 15.97 -2.52
CA PRO A 240 -17.44 15.90 -2.00
C PRO A 240 -17.06 14.50 -1.50
N THR A 241 -15.75 14.29 -1.41
CA THR A 241 -15.07 13.12 -0.84
C THR A 241 -13.89 13.61 0.01
N ASP A 242 -13.67 13.03 1.20
CA ASP A 242 -12.71 13.59 2.17
C ASP A 242 -11.26 13.16 1.92
N ALA A 243 -11.05 11.86 1.72
CA ALA A 243 -9.72 11.25 1.62
C ALA A 243 -9.33 10.90 0.18
N ARG A 244 -10.32 10.76 -0.71
CA ARG A 244 -10.12 10.28 -2.08
C ARG A 244 -10.89 11.12 -3.08
N ARG A 245 -10.25 12.18 -3.57
CA ARG A 245 -10.85 13.16 -4.48
C ARG A 245 -11.29 12.50 -5.79
N ARG A 246 -12.60 12.48 -6.04
CA ARG A 246 -13.22 12.04 -7.29
C ARG A 246 -14.13 13.14 -7.79
N ASP A 247 -14.24 13.26 -9.11
CA ASP A 247 -15.24 14.14 -9.71
C ASP A 247 -16.57 13.38 -9.70
N ILE A 248 -17.47 13.82 -8.82
CA ILE A 248 -18.75 13.17 -8.56
C ILE A 248 -19.86 14.21 -8.59
N TRP A 249 -20.97 13.88 -9.25
CA TRP A 249 -22.13 14.74 -9.39
C TRP A 249 -23.42 13.99 -9.05
N GLU A 250 -24.27 14.58 -8.22
CA GLU A 250 -25.58 14.01 -7.90
C GLU A 250 -26.54 14.36 -9.04
N MET A 251 -26.79 13.39 -9.93
CA MET A 251 -27.63 13.60 -11.11
C MET A 251 -29.11 13.77 -10.74
N LEU A 252 -29.53 12.97 -9.76
CA LEU A 252 -30.86 12.92 -9.16
C LEU A 252 -30.68 12.45 -7.71
N PRO A 253 -31.62 12.72 -6.78
CA PRO A 253 -31.54 12.20 -5.42
C PRO A 253 -31.31 10.68 -5.40
N GLY A 254 -30.16 10.28 -4.87
CA GLY A 254 -29.74 8.88 -4.77
C GLY A 254 -29.11 8.26 -6.03
N LYS A 255 -28.78 9.07 -7.04
CA LYS A 255 -28.03 8.65 -8.24
C LYS A 255 -26.85 9.57 -8.50
N ASP A 256 -25.64 9.01 -8.43
CA ASP A 256 -24.40 9.75 -8.64
C ASP A 256 -23.76 9.37 -9.98
N LEU A 257 -23.27 10.38 -10.72
CA LEU A 257 -22.30 10.23 -11.80
C LEU A 257 -20.90 10.28 -11.18
N VAL A 258 -20.13 9.22 -11.35
CA VAL A 258 -18.74 9.14 -10.90
C VAL A 258 -17.83 9.06 -12.12
N LEU A 259 -16.95 10.04 -12.25
CA LEU A 259 -15.91 10.00 -13.26
C LEU A 259 -14.67 9.31 -12.70
N LEU A 260 -14.35 8.13 -13.26
CA LEU A 260 -13.15 7.40 -12.90
C LEU A 260 -11.90 8.12 -13.39
N ARG A 261 -10.85 8.05 -12.57
CA ARG A 261 -9.49 8.35 -13.01
C ARG A 261 -8.96 7.20 -13.88
N ASN A 262 -7.96 7.50 -14.72
CA ASN A 262 -7.37 6.51 -15.62
C ASN A 262 -6.90 5.25 -14.87
N GLY A 263 -7.28 4.08 -15.38
CA GLY A 263 -6.84 2.77 -14.87
C GLY A 263 -7.94 1.95 -14.19
N ARG A 264 -7.60 0.73 -13.80
CA ARG A 264 -8.51 -0.21 -13.12
C ARG A 264 -8.57 0.00 -11.61
N SER A 265 -7.48 0.46 -11.00
CA SER A 265 -7.34 0.59 -9.54
C SER A 265 -8.39 1.50 -8.93
N ASP A 266 -8.77 2.60 -9.59
CA ASP A 266 -9.74 3.57 -9.02
C ASP A 266 -11.15 2.99 -8.91
N LEU A 267 -11.54 2.16 -9.90
CA LEU A 267 -12.79 1.41 -9.85
C LEU A 267 -12.77 0.33 -8.77
N VAL A 268 -11.65 -0.39 -8.65
CA VAL A 268 -11.47 -1.42 -7.62
C VAL A 268 -11.59 -0.80 -6.23
N ASP A 269 -10.94 0.35 -5.98
CA ASP A 269 -11.04 1.09 -4.73
C ASP A 269 -12.49 1.52 -4.42
N LEU A 270 -13.19 2.10 -5.41
CA LEU A 270 -14.59 2.49 -5.26
C LEU A 270 -15.48 1.30 -4.89
N VAL A 271 -15.41 0.21 -5.68
CA VAL A 271 -16.28 -0.96 -5.48
C VAL A 271 -15.98 -1.67 -4.18
N THR A 272 -14.71 -1.84 -3.82
CA THR A 272 -14.35 -2.48 -2.54
C THR A 272 -14.74 -1.62 -1.33
N CYS A 273 -14.66 -0.28 -1.43
CA CYS A 273 -15.20 0.61 -0.39
C CYS A 273 -16.73 0.50 -0.28
N ILE A 274 -17.46 0.38 -1.39
CA ILE A 274 -18.91 0.14 -1.37
C ILE A 274 -19.22 -1.21 -0.72
N CYS A 275 -18.47 -2.28 -1.04
CA CYS A 275 -18.62 -3.58 -0.39
C CYS A 275 -18.36 -3.49 1.12
N LEU A 276 -17.29 -2.81 1.54
CA LEU A 276 -16.99 -2.56 2.94
C LEU A 276 -18.17 -1.88 3.64
N TYR A 277 -18.60 -0.73 3.11
CA TYR A 277 -19.74 0.03 3.62
C TYR A 277 -20.99 -0.85 3.73
N ALA A 278 -21.31 -1.62 2.69
CA ALA A 278 -22.50 -2.47 2.67
C ALA A 278 -22.44 -3.58 3.73
N VAL A 279 -21.29 -4.19 3.98
CA VAL A 279 -21.14 -5.17 5.06
C VAL A 279 -21.39 -4.54 6.43
N GLU A 280 -20.87 -3.35 6.68
CA GLU A 280 -21.07 -2.66 7.97
C GLU A 280 -22.48 -2.09 8.13
N ALA A 281 -23.05 -1.53 7.05
CA ALA A 281 -24.43 -1.08 7.00
C ALA A 281 -25.41 -2.24 7.29
N GLU A 282 -25.14 -3.44 6.75
CA GLU A 282 -25.93 -4.64 7.04
C GLU A 282 -25.93 -4.96 8.55
N LYS A 283 -24.76 -4.88 9.21
CA LYS A 283 -24.63 -5.16 10.65
C LYS A 283 -25.31 -4.09 11.51
N ILE A 284 -25.11 -2.81 11.17
CA ILE A 284 -25.79 -1.68 11.82
C ILE A 284 -27.30 -1.85 11.71
N ARG A 285 -27.80 -2.12 10.50
CA ARG A 285 -29.22 -2.35 10.26
C ARG A 285 -29.74 -3.53 11.07
N ARG A 286 -29.01 -4.65 11.17
CA ARG A 286 -29.42 -5.79 12.01
C ARG A 286 -29.60 -5.38 13.48
N LYS A 287 -28.71 -4.54 14.04
CA LYS A 287 -28.88 -3.99 15.40
C LYS A 287 -30.11 -3.09 15.52
N LEU A 288 -30.43 -2.33 14.47
CA LEU A 288 -31.54 -1.36 14.45
C LEU A 288 -32.90 -1.94 14.00
N SER A 289 -32.93 -3.14 13.43
CA SER A 289 -34.13 -3.78 12.89
C SER A 289 -35.22 -4.19 13.89
N PRO A 290 -34.95 -4.40 15.20
CA PRO A 290 -36.03 -4.70 16.15
C PRO A 290 -37.10 -3.58 16.16
N PRO A 291 -38.42 -3.89 16.12
CA PRO A 291 -39.47 -2.88 15.95
C PRO A 291 -39.44 -1.75 16.99
N VAL A 292 -39.14 -2.07 18.24
CA VAL A 292 -39.00 -1.09 19.34
C VAL A 292 -37.85 -0.12 19.06
N VAL A 293 -36.72 -0.62 18.55
CA VAL A 293 -35.55 0.19 18.19
C VAL A 293 -35.84 1.05 16.96
N MET A 294 -36.56 0.53 15.96
CA MET A 294 -36.96 1.31 14.79
C MET A 294 -37.85 2.50 15.19
N SER A 295 -38.83 2.29 16.06
CA SER A 295 -39.67 3.37 16.58
C SER A 295 -38.85 4.41 17.37
N ALA A 296 -37.87 3.95 18.14
CA ALA A 296 -36.95 4.85 18.83
C ALA A 296 -36.10 5.66 17.84
N LEU A 297 -35.57 5.04 16.78
CA LEU A 297 -34.76 5.70 15.74
C LEU A 297 -35.53 6.78 14.96
N ASP A 298 -36.81 6.57 14.68
CA ASP A 298 -37.63 7.56 13.96
C ASP A 298 -37.81 8.87 14.76
N SER A 299 -37.82 8.78 16.10
CA SER A 299 -37.96 9.93 17.01
C SER A 299 -36.65 10.40 17.65
N ALA A 300 -35.56 9.64 17.48
CA ALA A 300 -34.27 9.91 18.09
C ALA A 300 -33.63 11.20 17.53
N THR A 301 -33.07 11.99 18.44
CA THR A 301 -32.16 13.11 18.15
C THR A 301 -30.72 12.82 18.59
N SER A 302 -30.52 11.79 19.42
CA SER A 302 -29.20 11.31 19.87
C SER A 302 -29.11 9.79 19.81
N LEU A 303 -27.90 9.24 20.02
CA LEU A 303 -27.65 7.80 20.04
C LEU A 303 -28.00 7.13 21.37
N ASP A 304 -28.36 7.89 22.41
CA ASP A 304 -28.43 7.37 23.79
C ASP A 304 -29.57 6.35 23.99
N ALA A 305 -30.61 6.43 23.16
CA ALA A 305 -31.74 5.49 23.15
C ALA A 305 -31.57 4.30 22.17
N LEU A 306 -30.42 4.19 21.51
CA LEU A 306 -30.15 3.18 20.48
C LEU A 306 -29.20 2.09 21.01
N PRO A 307 -29.23 0.86 20.45
CA PRO A 307 -28.50 -0.29 20.97
C PRO A 307 -27.01 -0.30 20.56
N PHE A 308 -26.31 0.80 20.83
CA PHE A 308 -24.88 0.94 20.61
C PHE A 308 -24.14 1.06 21.94
N ALA A 309 -23.00 0.39 22.07
CA ALA A 309 -22.10 0.64 23.19
C ALA A 309 -21.55 2.08 23.14
N ALA A 310 -21.09 2.63 24.27
CA ALA A 310 -20.59 4.00 24.34
C ALA A 310 -19.45 4.28 23.33
N GLU A 311 -18.52 3.33 23.18
CA GLU A 311 -17.41 3.39 22.21
C GLU A 311 -17.91 3.35 20.76
N GLU A 312 -18.93 2.52 20.47
CA GLU A 312 -19.55 2.46 19.15
C GLU A 312 -20.24 3.78 18.82
N ALA A 313 -20.97 4.35 19.78
CA ALA A 313 -21.66 5.62 19.63
C ALA A 313 -20.67 6.79 19.41
N GLN A 314 -19.55 6.80 20.13
CA GLN A 314 -18.48 7.79 19.90
C GLN A 314 -17.90 7.69 18.49
N SER A 315 -17.61 6.46 18.05
CA SER A 315 -17.05 6.22 16.72
C SER A 315 -18.03 6.59 15.60
N LEU A 316 -19.32 6.26 15.74
CA LEU A 316 -20.37 6.67 14.79
C LEU A 316 -20.49 8.20 14.69
N ARG A 317 -20.39 8.92 15.82
CA ARG A 317 -20.35 10.40 15.83
C ARG A 317 -19.10 10.93 15.12
N ALA A 318 -17.96 10.26 15.24
CA ALA A 318 -16.77 10.64 14.49
C ALA A 318 -16.94 10.44 12.98
N ILE A 319 -17.61 9.35 12.55
CA ILE A 319 -17.84 9.05 11.12
C ILE A 319 -18.80 10.08 10.50
N TRP A 320 -19.87 10.44 11.21
CA TRP A 320 -20.87 11.40 10.74
C TRP A 320 -21.12 12.49 11.80
N PRO A 321 -20.23 13.50 11.90
CA PRO A 321 -20.29 14.49 12.98
C PRO A 321 -21.50 15.42 12.89
N THR A 322 -22.02 15.66 11.69
CA THR A 322 -23.12 16.61 11.48
C THR A 322 -24.51 16.01 11.70
N ASP A 323 -24.72 14.75 11.30
CA ASP A 323 -26.06 14.12 11.32
C ASP A 323 -25.98 12.60 11.48
N THR A 324 -25.43 12.12 12.61
CA THR A 324 -25.26 10.68 12.83
C THR A 324 -26.59 9.91 12.79
N VAL A 325 -27.64 10.42 13.43
CA VAL A 325 -28.93 9.73 13.54
C VAL A 325 -29.64 9.69 12.19
N GLY A 326 -29.59 10.77 11.39
CA GLY A 326 -30.12 10.77 10.03
C GLY A 326 -29.44 9.72 9.15
N ARG A 327 -28.11 9.58 9.24
CA ARG A 327 -27.37 8.54 8.51
C ARG A 327 -27.77 7.12 8.91
N LEU A 328 -28.00 6.88 10.20
CA LEU A 328 -28.49 5.57 10.66
C LEU A 328 -29.91 5.26 10.14
N ARG A 329 -30.78 6.27 10.07
CA ARG A 329 -32.12 6.14 9.49
C ARG A 329 -32.06 5.83 7.99
N ASP A 330 -31.18 6.50 7.26
CA ASP A 330 -30.91 6.21 5.86
C ASP A 330 -30.45 4.77 5.67
N ILE A 331 -29.48 4.29 6.46
CA ILE A 331 -28.96 2.91 6.40
C ILE A 331 -30.09 1.87 6.54
N VAL A 332 -30.99 2.06 7.52
CA VAL A 332 -32.12 1.14 7.74
C VAL A 332 -33.07 1.11 6.54
N ARG A 333 -33.30 2.25 5.89
CA ARG A 333 -34.21 2.39 4.74
C ARG A 333 -33.59 1.95 3.41
N HIS A 334 -32.29 2.22 3.21
CA HIS A 334 -31.56 1.98 1.96
C HIS A 334 -31.38 0.48 1.64
N ARG A 335 -31.19 -0.30 2.69
CA ARG A 335 -30.98 -1.75 2.65
C ARG A 335 -29.80 -2.24 1.78
N GLU A 336 -28.73 -1.45 1.67
CA GLU A 336 -27.55 -1.72 0.82
C GLU A 336 -27.86 -2.07 -0.65
N THR A 337 -28.97 -1.54 -1.19
CA THR A 337 -29.34 -1.75 -2.59
C THR A 337 -28.48 -0.85 -3.48
N PHE A 338 -27.30 -1.34 -3.88
CA PHE A 338 -26.39 -0.62 -4.76
C PHE A 338 -26.37 -1.22 -6.15
N GLY A 339 -26.64 -0.40 -7.16
CA GLY A 339 -26.38 -0.70 -8.57
C GLY A 339 -25.24 0.17 -9.10
N VAL A 340 -24.27 -0.45 -9.79
CA VAL A 340 -23.16 0.27 -10.40
C VAL A 340 -23.20 0.01 -11.91
N ASP A 341 -23.71 0.99 -12.67
CA ASP A 341 -23.69 0.99 -14.13
C ASP A 341 -22.32 1.50 -14.60
N VAL A 342 -21.60 0.69 -15.38
CA VAL A 342 -20.25 1.00 -15.86
C VAL A 342 -20.30 1.28 -17.36
N ARG A 343 -20.05 2.55 -17.73
CA ARG A 343 -19.94 2.98 -19.13
C ARG A 343 -18.50 3.34 -19.45
N ARG A 344 -17.79 2.37 -20.02
CA ARG A 344 -16.46 2.59 -20.60
C ARG A 344 -16.54 2.78 -22.10
N SER A 345 -15.82 3.76 -22.62
CA SER A 345 -15.76 4.01 -24.05
C SER A 345 -15.01 2.87 -24.75
N ARG A 346 -15.71 2.04 -25.53
CA ARG A 346 -15.15 0.85 -26.19
C ARG A 346 -14.00 1.12 -27.18
N HIS A 347 -13.75 2.38 -27.58
CA HIS A 347 -12.89 2.74 -28.72
C HIS A 347 -11.95 3.93 -28.53
N ASN A 348 -11.79 4.50 -27.33
CA ASN A 348 -10.85 5.60 -27.13
C ASN A 348 -9.69 5.18 -26.23
N TYR A 349 -8.47 5.35 -26.75
CA TYR A 349 -7.23 5.25 -26.01
C TYR A 349 -7.33 6.12 -24.74
N ASN A 350 -7.02 5.56 -23.57
CA ASN A 350 -6.85 6.25 -22.28
C ASN A 350 -5.88 7.47 -22.34
N SER A 351 -5.29 7.76 -23.50
CA SER A 351 -4.23 8.73 -23.71
C SER A 351 -4.71 10.17 -23.80
N ARG A 352 -5.95 10.48 -24.23
CA ARG A 352 -6.37 11.88 -24.49
C ARG A 352 -6.31 12.80 -23.27
N ARG A 353 -6.63 12.30 -22.06
CA ARG A 353 -6.60 13.11 -20.83
C ARG A 353 -5.18 13.36 -20.35
N SER A 354 -4.40 12.29 -20.26
CA SER A 354 -2.99 12.40 -19.90
C SER A 354 -2.23 13.24 -20.93
N GLU A 355 -2.53 13.12 -22.23
CA GLU A 355 -1.97 13.96 -23.30
C GLU A 355 -2.36 15.44 -23.12
N ARG A 356 -3.64 15.76 -22.89
CA ARG A 356 -4.07 17.14 -22.61
C ARG A 356 -3.38 17.70 -21.38
N TRP A 357 -3.32 16.91 -20.30
CA TRP A 357 -2.60 17.28 -19.08
C TRP A 357 -1.13 17.55 -19.37
N THR A 358 -0.47 16.72 -20.18
CA THR A 358 0.92 16.92 -20.59
C THR A 358 1.10 18.15 -21.47
N SER A 359 0.18 18.44 -22.39
CA SER A 359 0.20 19.69 -23.16
C SER A 359 0.07 20.91 -22.24
N GLN A 360 -0.80 20.84 -21.21
CA GLN A 360 -0.90 21.90 -20.20
C GLN A 360 0.40 22.08 -19.42
N VAL A 361 1.08 21.00 -19.05
CA VAL A 361 2.42 21.06 -18.42
C VAL A 361 3.45 21.70 -19.37
N ALA A 362 3.40 21.37 -20.66
CA ALA A 362 4.29 21.93 -21.66
C ALA A 362 4.07 23.43 -21.87
N ASP A 363 2.81 23.87 -22.00
CA ASP A 363 2.44 25.28 -22.13
C ASP A 363 2.76 26.06 -20.86
N ALA A 364 2.48 25.51 -19.68
CA ALA A 364 2.88 26.09 -18.40
C ALA A 364 4.40 26.25 -18.29
N THR A 365 5.16 25.26 -18.75
CA THR A 365 6.62 25.34 -18.79
C THR A 365 7.09 26.42 -19.75
N ARG A 366 6.49 26.52 -20.94
CA ARG A 366 6.77 27.59 -21.90
C ARG A 366 6.55 28.96 -21.28
N ASP A 367 5.40 29.17 -20.66
CA ASP A 367 5.03 30.46 -20.09
C ASP A 367 5.91 30.82 -18.88
N PHE A 368 6.31 29.81 -18.10
CA PHE A 368 7.12 30.01 -16.89
C PHE A 368 8.61 30.16 -17.18
N ILE A 369 9.20 29.30 -18.02
CA ILE A 369 10.64 29.27 -18.32
C ILE A 369 11.01 30.20 -19.49
N GLY A 370 10.08 30.43 -20.41
CA GLY A 370 10.25 31.27 -21.61
C GLY A 370 10.45 30.48 -22.91
N CYS A 371 10.46 29.15 -22.88
CA CYS A 371 10.53 28.30 -24.06
C CYS A 371 9.83 26.95 -23.84
N TYR A 372 9.37 26.34 -24.93
CA TYR A 372 8.81 24.98 -24.86
C TYR A 372 9.84 23.97 -24.36
N PRO A 373 9.43 22.89 -23.66
CA PRO A 373 10.34 21.83 -23.21
C PRO A 373 11.23 21.26 -24.31
N SER A 374 10.72 21.15 -25.55
CA SER A 374 11.48 20.68 -26.71
C SER A 374 12.62 21.62 -27.16
N ALA A 375 12.62 22.87 -26.69
CA ALA A 375 13.60 23.90 -26.99
C ALA A 375 14.56 24.17 -25.82
N LEU A 376 14.51 23.37 -24.75
CA LEU A 376 15.49 23.44 -23.66
C LEU A 376 16.88 23.04 -24.19
N GLY A 377 17.90 23.84 -23.84
CA GLY A 377 19.28 23.55 -24.23
C GLY A 377 19.85 22.34 -23.49
N ASP A 378 20.91 21.73 -24.00
CA ASP A 378 21.53 20.53 -23.42
C ASP A 378 22.12 20.78 -22.01
N ASP A 379 22.41 22.03 -21.69
CA ASP A 379 22.89 22.45 -20.37
C ASP A 379 21.75 22.60 -19.34
N PHE A 380 20.49 22.57 -19.76
CA PHE A 380 19.35 22.74 -18.87
C PHE A 380 18.89 21.38 -18.35
N THR A 381 18.84 21.23 -17.03
CA THR A 381 18.40 19.97 -16.40
C THR A 381 16.98 20.07 -15.87
N VAL A 382 16.21 19.00 -16.01
CA VAL A 382 14.86 18.84 -15.45
C VAL A 382 14.88 17.71 -14.42
N HIS A 383 14.23 17.93 -13.28
CA HIS A 383 14.08 16.96 -12.21
C HIS A 383 12.59 16.74 -11.94
N ILE A 384 12.15 15.48 -12.05
CA ILE A 384 10.77 15.12 -11.72
C ILE A 384 10.71 14.70 -10.25
N VAL A 385 9.75 15.25 -9.51
CA VAL A 385 9.44 14.85 -8.14
C VAL A 385 7.97 14.47 -8.08
N SER A 386 7.65 13.22 -7.76
CA SER A 386 6.30 12.81 -7.38
C SER A 386 6.22 12.87 -5.87
N SER A 387 5.47 13.84 -5.33
CA SER A 387 5.32 14.04 -3.89
C SER A 387 3.99 14.70 -3.56
N ASN A 388 3.74 15.01 -2.29
CA ASN A 388 2.62 15.87 -1.94
C ASN A 388 2.87 17.32 -2.43
N THR A 389 1.84 18.15 -2.36
CA THR A 389 1.89 19.52 -2.88
C THR A 389 2.49 20.54 -1.90
N HIS A 390 2.92 20.14 -0.70
CA HIS A 390 3.39 21.08 0.32
C HIS A 390 4.85 20.88 0.75
N SER A 391 5.43 19.67 0.73
CA SER A 391 6.69 19.44 1.44
C SER A 391 7.86 20.04 0.66
N VAL A 392 7.87 19.86 -0.66
CA VAL A 392 8.85 20.49 -1.55
C VAL A 392 8.76 22.02 -1.47
N THR A 393 7.55 22.58 -1.57
CA THR A 393 7.34 24.03 -1.53
C THR A 393 7.72 24.62 -0.18
N ASN A 394 7.40 23.94 0.92
CA ASN A 394 7.77 24.37 2.27
C ASN A 394 9.28 24.40 2.50
N CYS A 395 10.03 23.43 1.95
CA CYS A 395 11.49 23.39 2.06
C CYS A 395 12.21 24.49 1.25
N ILE A 396 11.54 25.10 0.27
CA ILE A 396 12.13 26.15 -0.59
C ILE A 396 11.53 27.53 -0.36
N ASN A 397 10.53 27.65 0.53
CA ASN A 397 9.81 28.89 0.78
C ASN A 397 10.42 29.65 1.99
N PRO A 398 10.98 30.86 1.77
CA PRO A 398 11.54 31.68 2.84
C PRO A 398 10.58 31.97 4.00
N TRP A 399 9.26 31.89 3.79
CA TRP A 399 8.25 32.29 4.76
C TRP A 399 8.37 31.49 6.06
N PHE A 400 8.66 30.18 5.98
CA PHE A 400 8.79 29.34 7.17
C PHE A 400 9.96 29.78 8.05
N ARG A 401 11.05 30.23 7.43
CA ARG A 401 12.20 30.77 8.15
C ARG A 401 11.92 32.17 8.71
N GLU A 402 11.28 33.03 7.91
CA GLU A 402 10.88 34.39 8.31
C GLU A 402 9.89 34.38 9.48
N GLN A 403 8.98 33.41 9.53
CA GLN A 403 7.94 33.29 10.57
C GLN A 403 8.33 32.37 11.72
N HIS A 404 9.54 31.79 11.71
CA HIS A 404 10.00 30.84 12.73
C HIS A 404 9.71 31.33 14.16
N ASP A 405 10.25 32.50 14.51
CA ASP A 405 10.12 33.03 15.87
C ASP A 405 8.68 33.41 16.23
N SER A 406 7.91 33.91 15.26
CA SER A 406 6.49 34.23 15.42
C SER A 406 5.66 32.98 15.71
N ILE A 407 5.91 31.89 14.98
CA ILE A 407 5.22 30.61 15.14
C ILE A 407 5.55 29.99 16.50
N VAL A 408 6.83 29.95 16.87
CA VAL A 408 7.27 29.42 18.16
C VAL A 408 6.73 30.27 19.32
N SER A 409 6.75 31.60 19.21
CA SER A 409 6.18 32.48 20.23
C SER A 409 4.67 32.27 20.39
N TRP A 410 3.95 32.11 19.29
CA TRP A 410 2.52 31.80 19.34
C TRP A 410 2.25 30.44 19.98
N ALA A 411 2.98 29.39 19.59
CA ALA A 411 2.85 28.06 20.16
C ALA A 411 3.09 28.09 21.69
N ARG A 412 4.08 28.88 22.15
CA ARG A 412 4.35 29.07 23.58
C ARG A 412 3.21 29.79 24.29
N SER A 413 2.59 30.78 23.65
CA SER A 413 1.48 31.55 24.25
C SER A 413 0.23 30.71 24.52
N ILE A 414 0.06 29.59 23.81
CA ILE A 414 -1.06 28.66 24.00
C ILE A 414 -0.63 27.34 24.65
N SER A 415 0.62 27.23 25.10
CA SER A 415 1.21 25.99 25.62
C SER A 415 0.97 24.79 24.70
N HIS A 416 1.27 24.98 23.41
CA HIS A 416 1.00 23.96 22.39
C HIS A 416 1.77 22.66 22.71
N PRO A 417 1.14 21.47 22.69
CA PRO A 417 1.76 20.21 23.11
C PRO A 417 3.01 19.84 22.30
N TYR A 418 3.07 20.22 21.03
CA TYR A 418 4.25 19.97 20.17
C TYR A 418 5.54 20.62 20.67
N LEU A 419 5.49 21.59 21.59
CA LEU A 419 6.70 22.16 22.19
C LEU A 419 7.43 21.19 23.11
N ASP A 420 6.73 20.19 23.66
CA ASP A 420 7.28 19.19 24.58
C ASP A 420 7.71 17.90 23.85
N GLU A 421 7.45 17.80 22.55
CA GLU A 421 7.83 16.66 21.71
C GLU A 421 9.29 16.74 21.26
N ASP A 422 9.92 15.58 21.01
CA ASP A 422 11.32 15.48 20.60
C ASP A 422 11.47 15.57 19.07
N TRP A 423 11.68 16.78 18.56
CA TRP A 423 11.87 17.06 17.14
C TRP A 423 13.33 16.91 16.73
N VAL A 424 13.61 15.93 15.85
CA VAL A 424 14.97 15.68 15.34
C VAL A 424 15.52 16.86 14.55
N ASP A 425 14.69 17.46 13.67
CA ASP A 425 15.01 18.71 12.99
C ASP A 425 14.09 19.82 13.53
N PRO A 426 14.64 20.94 14.06
CA PRO A 426 13.82 22.04 14.57
C PRO A 426 12.86 22.64 13.54
N SER A 427 13.17 22.56 12.25
CA SER A 427 12.30 23.06 11.17
C SER A 427 11.01 22.23 11.05
N ASP A 428 11.03 20.96 11.46
CA ASP A 428 9.86 20.08 11.43
C ASP A 428 8.76 20.56 12.38
N LEU A 429 9.12 21.08 13.55
CA LEU A 429 8.18 21.73 14.47
C LEU A 429 7.46 22.90 13.79
N ILE A 430 8.19 23.70 13.02
CA ILE A 430 7.62 24.84 12.30
C ILE A 430 6.63 24.39 11.24
N TYR A 431 6.98 23.36 10.47
CA TYR A 431 6.07 22.76 9.48
C TYR A 431 4.81 22.17 10.11
N ALA A 432 4.94 21.54 11.28
CA ALA A 432 3.81 20.99 12.03
C ALA A 432 2.85 22.08 12.55
N LEU A 433 3.39 23.20 13.04
CA LEU A 433 2.61 24.28 13.64
C LEU A 433 2.01 25.29 12.64
N ALA A 434 2.61 25.44 11.45
CA ALA A 434 2.29 26.53 10.52
C ALA A 434 0.81 26.63 10.17
N ARG A 435 0.14 25.48 9.94
CA ARG A 435 -1.28 25.47 9.57
C ARG A 435 -2.17 25.98 10.70
N GLU A 436 -1.91 25.53 11.93
CA GLU A 436 -2.67 25.97 13.11
C GLU A 436 -2.38 27.44 13.46
N TYR A 437 -1.12 27.86 13.29
CA TYR A 437 -0.70 29.25 13.48
C TYR A 437 -1.47 30.22 12.59
N CYS A 438 -1.63 29.88 11.30
CA CYS A 438 -2.41 30.68 10.34
C CYS A 438 -3.90 30.65 10.68
N ALA A 439 -4.44 29.48 11.05
CA ALA A 439 -5.86 29.33 11.41
C ALA A 439 -6.25 30.13 12.67
N ALA A 440 -5.32 30.31 13.60
CA ALA A 440 -5.56 30.99 14.88
C ALA A 440 -5.79 32.51 14.78
N SER A 441 -5.50 33.15 13.64
CA SER A 441 -5.73 34.60 13.49
C SER A 441 -5.94 34.97 12.01
N PRO A 442 -7.18 35.30 11.60
CA PRO A 442 -7.50 35.66 10.22
C PRO A 442 -6.71 36.86 9.68
N GLU A 443 -6.26 37.75 10.57
CA GLU A 443 -5.48 38.96 10.26
C GLU A 443 -4.04 38.65 9.82
N ARG A 444 -3.54 37.44 10.12
CA ARG A 444 -2.21 36.97 9.68
C ARG A 444 -2.18 36.53 8.22
N GLY A 445 -3.34 36.46 7.58
CA GLY A 445 -3.51 35.94 6.21
C GLY A 445 -3.51 34.40 6.16
N PRO A 446 -3.91 33.82 5.02
CA PRO A 446 -3.84 32.38 4.81
C PRO A 446 -2.39 31.88 4.88
N MET A 447 -2.22 30.57 5.02
CA MET A 447 -0.93 29.91 4.77
C MET A 447 -0.42 30.35 3.38
N PRO A 448 0.89 30.49 3.14
CA PRO A 448 1.44 31.01 1.87
C PRO A 448 1.11 30.24 0.57
N ASP A 449 0.18 29.29 0.58
CA ASP A 449 -0.22 28.49 -0.56
C ASP A 449 -1.65 28.84 -0.98
N ASP A 450 -1.76 29.83 -1.87
CA ASP A 450 -2.94 30.08 -2.75
C ASP A 450 -2.64 31.14 -3.86
N ALA A 451 -1.59 31.95 -3.72
CA ALA A 451 -1.21 32.97 -4.72
C ALA A 451 0.11 32.62 -5.44
N GLY A 452 0.03 31.67 -6.39
CA GLY A 452 1.12 31.05 -7.15
C GLY A 452 1.93 31.94 -8.11
N VAL A 453 2.39 33.11 -7.67
CA VAL A 453 3.50 33.85 -8.33
C VAL A 453 4.56 34.34 -7.33
N ALA A 454 4.33 34.23 -6.02
CA ALA A 454 5.34 34.63 -5.04
C ALA A 454 6.45 33.57 -4.92
N ARG A 455 7.71 33.99 -5.17
CA ARG A 455 8.96 33.29 -4.74
C ARG A 455 9.39 32.04 -5.55
N GLY A 456 9.12 32.01 -6.86
CA GLY A 456 9.79 31.06 -7.76
C GLY A 456 9.10 29.71 -8.01
N VAL A 457 7.86 29.56 -7.55
CA VAL A 457 7.00 28.39 -7.81
C VAL A 457 5.79 28.79 -8.63
N TYR A 458 5.52 28.08 -9.73
CA TYR A 458 4.31 28.21 -10.53
C TYR A 458 3.37 27.03 -10.29
N TRP A 459 2.10 27.34 -10.02
CA TRP A 459 1.06 26.33 -9.78
C TRP A 459 0.14 26.22 -10.99
N MET A 460 0.04 25.02 -11.55
CA MET A 460 -0.90 24.75 -12.64
C MET A 460 -2.32 24.66 -12.07
N LYS A 461 -3.22 25.55 -12.54
CA LYS A 461 -4.60 25.63 -12.03
C LYS A 461 -5.50 24.48 -12.49
N GLU A 462 -5.30 24.02 -13.72
CA GLU A 462 -6.10 22.97 -14.33
C GLU A 462 -5.38 21.62 -14.27
N THR A 463 -6.11 20.52 -14.12
CA THR A 463 -5.53 19.17 -14.08
C THR A 463 -6.08 18.26 -15.18
N ALA A 464 -6.86 18.79 -16.14
CA ALA A 464 -7.55 18.03 -17.19
C ALA A 464 -8.29 16.78 -16.67
N SER A 465 -8.88 16.87 -15.47
CA SER A 465 -9.56 15.76 -14.76
C SER A 465 -8.67 14.54 -14.48
N THR A 466 -7.34 14.69 -14.53
CA THR A 466 -6.42 13.68 -13.98
C THR A 466 -6.40 13.72 -12.46
N GLY A 467 -6.75 14.88 -11.88
CA GLY A 467 -6.67 15.14 -10.46
C GLY A 467 -5.24 15.24 -9.92
N ILE A 468 -4.24 15.36 -10.80
CA ILE A 468 -2.82 15.50 -10.45
C ILE A 468 -2.42 16.96 -10.64
N GLN A 469 -2.10 17.62 -9.52
CA GLN A 469 -1.59 18.98 -9.52
C GLN A 469 -0.12 19.00 -9.93
N VAL A 470 0.32 20.11 -10.54
CA VAL A 470 1.70 20.31 -10.99
C VAL A 470 2.22 21.64 -10.48
N GLN A 471 3.44 21.61 -9.97
CA GLN A 471 4.22 22.76 -9.56
C GLN A 471 5.53 22.78 -10.37
N LEU A 472 5.82 23.93 -10.96
CA LEU A 472 7.07 24.18 -11.67
C LEU A 472 7.94 25.11 -10.84
N ILE A 473 9.18 24.71 -10.59
CA ILE A 473 10.11 25.43 -9.72
C ILE A 473 11.40 25.69 -10.49
N ASP A 474 11.68 26.96 -10.77
CA ASP A 474 12.84 27.39 -11.54
C ASP A 474 13.98 27.78 -10.59
N SER A 475 15.13 27.11 -10.72
CA SER A 475 16.27 27.34 -9.83
C SER A 475 16.75 28.78 -9.83
N ALA A 476 16.62 29.50 -10.95
CA ALA A 476 17.02 30.91 -11.07
C ALA A 476 16.15 31.86 -10.24
N ARG A 477 14.99 31.40 -9.73
CA ARG A 477 14.05 32.19 -8.94
C ARG A 477 14.07 31.81 -7.45
N LEU A 478 14.90 30.84 -7.06
CA LEU A 478 15.02 30.40 -5.67
C LEU A 478 15.86 31.39 -4.86
N SER A 479 15.42 31.68 -3.63
CA SER A 479 16.20 32.47 -2.68
C SER A 479 17.04 31.53 -1.80
N HIS A 480 18.37 31.56 -1.97
CA HIS A 480 19.29 30.69 -1.22
C HIS A 480 19.16 30.86 0.30
N SER A 481 18.90 32.08 0.77
CA SER A 481 18.70 32.37 2.21
C SER A 481 17.36 31.87 2.75
N GLY A 482 16.41 31.55 1.86
CA GLY A 482 15.06 31.09 2.21
C GLY A 482 14.88 29.58 2.19
N LEU A 483 15.91 28.81 1.85
CA LEU A 483 15.86 27.35 1.89
C LEU A 483 15.82 26.82 3.32
N ASP A 484 15.24 25.63 3.49
CA ASP A 484 15.35 24.84 4.70
C ASP A 484 16.84 24.71 5.12
N PRO A 485 17.19 24.99 6.39
CA PRO A 485 18.58 25.05 6.84
C PRO A 485 19.39 23.77 6.62
N ALA A 486 18.73 22.61 6.58
CA ALA A 486 19.40 21.32 6.35
C ALA A 486 19.70 21.07 4.86
N ILE A 487 19.17 21.88 3.95
CA ILE A 487 19.43 21.78 2.52
C ILE A 487 20.56 22.74 2.14
N ARG A 488 21.66 22.18 1.62
CA ARG A 488 22.73 23.01 1.04
C ARG A 488 22.21 23.64 -0.25
N PRO A 489 22.34 24.98 -0.43
CA PRO A 489 21.92 25.62 -1.66
C PRO A 489 22.67 25.02 -2.86
N PRO A 490 22.07 25.04 -4.06
CA PRO A 490 22.81 24.70 -5.26
C PRO A 490 24.00 25.67 -5.40
N ASN A 491 25.13 25.19 -5.93
CA ASN A 491 26.20 26.10 -6.36
C ASN A 491 25.65 27.00 -7.48
N ASP A 492 26.36 28.10 -7.81
CA ASP A 492 26.05 29.00 -8.95
C ASP A 492 26.25 28.32 -10.33
N GLY A 493 25.87 27.04 -10.46
CA GLY A 493 25.97 26.18 -11.63
C GLY A 493 24.79 26.33 -12.59
N LYS A 494 24.56 25.29 -13.40
CA LYS A 494 23.57 25.28 -14.49
C LYS A 494 22.13 25.43 -13.95
N ARG A 495 21.33 26.26 -14.62
CA ARG A 495 19.89 26.46 -14.31
C ARG A 495 19.12 25.16 -14.52
N PHE A 496 18.20 24.85 -13.61
CA PHE A 496 17.38 23.64 -13.67
C PHE A 496 15.91 23.91 -13.31
N LEU A 497 15.04 23.00 -13.72
CA LEU A 497 13.61 23.00 -13.39
C LEU A 497 13.28 21.78 -12.53
N ILE A 498 12.57 21.99 -11.42
CA ILE A 498 11.88 20.90 -10.71
C ILE A 498 10.43 20.90 -11.14
N VAL A 499 9.97 19.75 -11.64
CA VAL A 499 8.56 19.46 -11.95
C VAL A 499 8.04 18.60 -10.81
N ASN A 500 7.41 19.23 -9.82
CA ASN A 500 6.77 18.52 -8.71
C ASN A 500 5.32 18.20 -9.09
N ILE A 501 4.95 16.94 -9.02
CA ILE A 501 3.59 16.46 -9.30
C ILE A 501 2.99 15.83 -8.05
N ASP A 502 1.68 16.01 -7.87
CA ASP A 502 0.93 15.30 -6.83
C ASP A 502 0.89 13.79 -7.12
N TYR A 503 0.52 12.99 -6.12
CA TYR A 503 0.48 11.54 -6.24
C TYR A 503 -0.45 11.07 -7.36
N ALA A 504 0.11 10.32 -8.32
CA ALA A 504 -0.68 9.48 -9.20
C ALA A 504 -1.18 8.24 -8.44
N PHE A 505 -2.29 7.68 -8.88
CA PHE A 505 -2.88 6.51 -8.22
C PHE A 505 -2.85 5.26 -9.08
N GLY A 506 -2.28 4.18 -8.54
CA GLY A 506 -2.34 2.89 -9.20
C GLY A 506 -1.74 2.95 -10.61
N GLU A 507 -2.44 2.30 -11.53
CA GLU A 507 -2.10 2.25 -12.96
C GLU A 507 -1.98 3.64 -13.63
N GLN A 508 -2.63 4.69 -13.11
CA GLN A 508 -2.52 6.06 -13.64
C GLN A 508 -1.06 6.54 -13.66
N ALA A 509 -0.26 6.09 -12.68
CA ALA A 509 1.16 6.43 -12.54
C ALA A 509 1.97 6.15 -13.82
N GLN A 510 1.67 5.03 -14.48
CA GLN A 510 2.37 4.63 -15.71
C GLN A 510 2.17 5.68 -16.82
N HIS A 511 0.92 6.10 -17.06
CA HIS A 511 0.61 7.05 -18.14
C HIS A 511 1.18 8.44 -17.87
N ILE A 512 1.12 8.89 -16.62
CA ILE A 512 1.62 10.19 -16.19
C ILE A 512 3.13 10.25 -16.34
N MET A 513 3.83 9.23 -15.83
CA MET A 513 5.28 9.14 -15.96
C MET A 513 5.70 9.07 -17.42
N ARG A 514 5.05 8.21 -18.23
CA ARG A 514 5.37 8.09 -19.67
C ARG A 514 5.36 9.44 -20.35
N ASN A 515 4.31 10.23 -20.12
CA ASN A 515 4.16 11.50 -20.79
C ASN A 515 5.19 12.54 -20.30
N LEU A 516 5.54 12.54 -19.01
CA LEU A 516 6.60 13.42 -18.50
C LEU A 516 7.97 13.04 -19.04
N LEU A 517 8.28 11.73 -19.14
CA LEU A 517 9.53 11.24 -19.72
C LEU A 517 9.60 11.58 -21.22
N MET A 518 8.49 11.47 -21.95
CA MET A 518 8.44 11.92 -23.35
C MET A 518 8.59 13.44 -23.49
N LEU A 519 8.11 14.22 -22.52
CA LEU A 519 8.16 15.69 -22.58
C LEU A 519 9.54 16.25 -22.20
N PHE A 520 10.19 15.66 -21.20
CA PHE A 520 11.43 16.19 -20.60
C PHE A 520 12.65 15.28 -20.76
N GLY A 521 12.50 14.11 -21.41
CA GLY A 521 13.48 13.02 -21.35
C GLY A 521 14.91 13.39 -21.74
N ARG A 522 15.08 14.24 -22.76
CA ARG A 522 16.39 14.76 -23.21
C ARG A 522 17.14 15.53 -22.12
N ASN A 523 16.41 16.22 -21.25
CA ASN A 523 16.95 17.11 -20.23
C ASN A 523 16.87 16.51 -18.83
N LEU A 524 16.39 15.27 -18.69
CA LEU A 524 16.08 14.69 -17.40
C LEU A 524 17.36 14.36 -16.63
N GLY A 525 17.50 14.86 -15.40
CA GLY A 525 18.64 14.56 -14.53
C GLY A 525 18.29 13.66 -13.34
N SER A 526 17.04 13.68 -12.88
CA SER A 526 16.56 12.73 -11.88
C SER A 526 15.04 12.58 -11.86
N ILE A 527 14.60 11.43 -11.36
CA ILE A 527 13.22 11.07 -11.07
C ILE A 527 13.17 10.64 -9.61
N ASN A 528 12.34 11.32 -8.81
CA ASN A 528 12.32 11.16 -7.37
C ASN A 528 10.89 10.94 -6.90
N PHE A 529 10.68 9.90 -6.11
CA PHE A 529 9.38 9.53 -5.55
C PHE A 529 9.46 9.60 -4.04
N LEU A 530 8.55 10.37 -3.47
CA LEU A 530 8.24 10.39 -2.06
C LEU A 530 6.82 9.84 -1.95
N GLY A 531 6.59 8.79 -1.16
CA GLY A 531 5.29 8.13 -1.01
C GLY A 531 4.89 7.85 0.43
N LYS A 532 3.60 7.58 0.65
CA LYS A 532 3.11 6.88 1.84
C LYS A 532 3.03 5.39 1.52
N ALA A 533 3.36 4.54 2.47
CA ALA A 533 3.26 3.10 2.30
C ALA A 533 2.80 2.42 3.59
N GLY A 534 2.14 1.28 3.43
CA GLY A 534 1.95 0.33 4.52
C GLY A 534 3.23 -0.47 4.73
N ALA A 535 3.59 -0.78 5.97
CA ALA A 535 4.79 -1.56 6.27
C ALA A 535 4.48 -2.99 6.70
N LEU A 536 5.32 -3.92 6.24
CA LEU A 536 5.33 -5.31 6.67
C LEU A 536 6.36 -5.56 7.77
N VAL A 537 7.29 -4.61 7.96
CA VAL A 537 8.30 -4.58 9.01
C VAL A 537 8.46 -3.14 9.54
N GLY A 538 8.89 -2.99 10.79
CA GLY A 538 9.09 -1.68 11.39
C GLY A 538 7.85 -1.13 12.07
N SER A 539 7.79 0.20 12.20
CA SER A 539 6.74 0.92 12.92
C SER A 539 6.27 2.14 12.13
N ARG A 540 5.13 2.74 12.53
CA ARG A 540 4.64 4.00 11.94
C ARG A 540 5.72 5.09 12.02
N GLY A 541 5.86 5.87 10.95
CA GLY A 541 6.89 6.90 10.84
C GLY A 541 8.29 6.39 10.50
N ASP A 542 8.54 5.08 10.42
CA ASP A 542 9.77 4.55 9.82
C ASP A 542 9.82 4.89 8.32
N ILE A 543 10.98 4.71 7.68
CA ILE A 543 11.20 4.97 6.25
C ILE A 543 11.45 3.63 5.54
N LEU A 544 10.90 3.46 4.35
CA LEU A 544 11.10 2.31 3.48
C LEU A 544 11.82 2.74 2.22
N VAL A 545 12.84 1.96 1.84
CA VAL A 545 13.61 2.17 0.61
C VAL A 545 13.55 0.88 -0.23
N PRO A 546 12.87 0.89 -1.39
CA PRO A 546 12.77 -0.26 -2.24
C PRO A 546 14.14 -0.67 -2.80
N THR A 547 14.33 -1.98 -2.93
CA THR A 547 15.39 -2.61 -3.75
C THR A 547 14.81 -3.27 -5.00
N ALA A 548 13.50 -3.50 -5.00
CA ALA A 548 12.73 -4.09 -6.06
C ALA A 548 11.25 -3.79 -5.85
N PHE A 549 10.44 -3.95 -6.90
CA PHE A 549 8.98 -4.02 -6.81
C PHE A 549 8.48 -5.42 -7.14
N VAL A 550 7.43 -5.86 -6.47
CA VAL A 550 6.72 -7.13 -6.72
C VAL A 550 5.26 -6.82 -6.97
N GLU A 551 4.69 -7.29 -8.08
CA GLU A 551 3.27 -7.06 -8.37
C GLU A 551 2.37 -8.12 -7.73
N GLN A 552 1.36 -7.69 -6.96
CA GLN A 552 0.43 -8.60 -6.27
C GLN A 552 -0.28 -9.57 -7.22
N SER A 553 -0.64 -9.12 -8.42
CA SER A 553 -1.45 -9.88 -9.35
C SER A 553 -0.67 -11.00 -10.03
N THR A 554 0.58 -10.72 -10.42
CA THR A 554 1.40 -11.57 -11.30
C THR A 554 2.64 -12.15 -10.64
N ASP A 555 2.97 -11.74 -9.41
CA ASP A 555 4.28 -11.98 -8.77
C ASP A 555 5.47 -11.45 -9.61
N PHE A 556 5.23 -10.51 -10.51
CA PHE A 556 6.29 -9.98 -11.37
C PHE A 556 7.30 -9.20 -10.53
N PHE A 557 8.55 -9.68 -10.53
CA PHE A 557 9.65 -9.13 -9.76
C PHE A 557 10.51 -8.19 -10.62
N GLN A 558 10.66 -6.95 -10.17
CA GLN A 558 11.40 -5.91 -10.86
C GLN A 558 12.51 -5.35 -9.95
N PRO A 559 13.75 -5.83 -10.06
CA PRO A 559 14.86 -5.31 -9.27
C PRO A 559 15.24 -3.91 -9.73
N MET A 560 15.63 -3.06 -8.78
CA MET A 560 16.12 -1.71 -9.06
C MET A 560 17.65 -1.66 -9.05
N PRO A 561 18.29 -0.88 -9.95
CA PRO A 561 19.71 -0.60 -9.87
C PRO A 561 20.01 0.14 -8.57
N ARG A 562 21.05 -0.28 -7.85
CA ARG A 562 21.50 0.36 -6.61
C ARG A 562 22.98 0.69 -6.67
N ASP A 563 23.31 1.87 -6.18
CA ASP A 563 24.68 2.25 -5.89
C ASP A 563 24.92 2.09 -4.37
N MET A 564 25.89 1.25 -3.99
CA MET A 564 26.15 0.89 -2.59
C MET A 564 26.65 2.09 -1.75
N ALA A 565 27.11 3.17 -2.40
CA ALA A 565 27.56 4.40 -1.75
C ALA A 565 26.40 5.26 -1.17
N ASP A 566 25.18 5.15 -1.72
CA ASP A 566 24.03 5.94 -1.27
C ASP A 566 23.44 5.43 0.05
N ASP A 567 23.69 4.17 0.44
CA ASP A 567 23.08 3.53 1.62
C ASP A 567 23.48 4.17 2.95
N ALA A 568 24.70 4.70 3.06
CA ALA A 568 25.17 5.37 4.28
C ALA A 568 24.44 6.70 4.54
N GLY A 569 24.03 7.41 3.48
CA GLY A 569 23.27 8.66 3.59
C GLY A 569 21.78 8.47 3.88
N LEU A 570 21.30 7.21 3.78
CA LEU A 570 19.90 6.84 4.05
C LEU A 570 19.70 6.36 5.49
N LEU A 571 20.75 5.92 6.18
CA LEU A 571 20.65 5.45 7.56
C LEU A 571 20.25 6.59 8.51
N GLY A 572 19.17 6.39 9.27
CA GLY A 572 18.72 7.34 10.29
C GLY A 572 18.11 8.63 9.75
N LEU A 573 17.62 8.64 8.49
CA LEU A 573 16.90 9.78 7.92
C LEU A 573 15.79 10.26 8.88
N GLY A 574 15.89 11.52 9.33
CA GLY A 574 14.93 12.10 10.27
C GLY A 574 14.89 11.44 11.65
N GLY A 575 15.97 10.75 12.06
CA GLY A 575 16.03 9.97 13.30
C GLY A 575 15.13 8.72 13.30
N ARG A 576 14.64 8.31 12.12
CA ARG A 576 13.76 7.15 11.97
C ARG A 576 14.53 5.94 11.48
N ARG A 577 14.02 4.73 11.77
CA ARG A 577 14.63 3.52 11.24
C ARG A 577 14.32 3.42 9.76
N VAL A 578 15.30 2.94 9.01
CA VAL A 578 15.19 2.78 7.56
C VAL A 578 15.23 1.30 7.23
N HIS A 579 14.17 0.82 6.58
CA HIS A 579 14.03 -0.56 6.16
C HIS A 579 14.25 -0.66 4.66
N VAL A 580 15.18 -1.52 4.27
CA VAL A 580 15.63 -1.70 2.90
C VAL A 580 15.20 -3.08 2.42
N GLY A 581 14.46 -3.15 1.31
CA GLY A 581 14.06 -4.42 0.73
C GLY A 581 13.02 -4.27 -0.38
N PRO A 582 12.51 -5.37 -0.93
CA PRO A 582 11.45 -5.32 -1.94
C PRO A 582 10.17 -4.66 -1.41
N MET A 583 9.43 -3.98 -2.28
CA MET A 583 8.11 -3.42 -2.01
C MET A 583 7.04 -4.15 -2.82
N LEU A 584 5.88 -4.40 -2.22
CA LEU A 584 4.74 -4.99 -2.90
C LEU A 584 3.85 -3.90 -3.51
N THR A 585 3.67 -3.90 -4.83
CA THR A 585 2.69 -3.06 -5.51
C THR A 585 1.34 -3.77 -5.55
N VAL A 586 0.34 -3.19 -4.87
CA VAL A 586 -0.99 -3.79 -4.70
C VAL A 586 -2.04 -3.20 -5.64
N ASP A 587 -3.03 -4.03 -6.02
CA ASP A 587 -4.11 -3.63 -6.94
C ASP A 587 -5.13 -2.66 -6.31
N GLY A 588 -5.19 -2.61 -4.96
CA GLY A 588 -6.13 -1.81 -4.19
C GLY A 588 -6.05 -2.12 -2.70
N THR A 589 -6.20 -1.13 -1.82
CA THR A 589 -5.92 -1.27 -0.37
C THR A 589 -6.80 -2.27 0.40
N LEU A 590 -7.94 -2.68 -0.17
CA LEU A 590 -8.87 -3.64 0.43
C LEU A 590 -8.73 -5.06 -0.15
N LEU A 591 -7.75 -5.29 -1.03
CA LEU A 591 -7.50 -6.57 -1.69
C LEU A 591 -6.32 -7.32 -1.08
N GLN A 592 -6.02 -7.10 0.20
CA GLN A 592 -4.99 -7.83 0.94
C GLN A 592 -5.60 -8.41 2.21
N ASN A 593 -5.22 -9.63 2.54
CA ASN A 593 -5.46 -10.22 3.85
C ASN A 593 -4.14 -10.58 4.53
N ARG A 594 -4.21 -10.95 5.79
CA ARG A 594 -3.02 -11.26 6.60
C ARG A 594 -2.20 -12.42 6.02
N LEU A 595 -2.88 -13.41 5.44
CA LEU A 595 -2.22 -14.55 4.79
C LEU A 595 -1.32 -14.06 3.65
N MET A 596 -1.86 -13.25 2.75
CA MET A 596 -1.13 -12.67 1.62
C MET A 596 0.02 -11.78 2.08
N LEU A 597 -0.22 -10.89 3.05
CA LEU A 597 0.83 -9.99 3.54
C LEU A 597 1.97 -10.76 4.22
N ARG A 598 1.66 -11.85 4.96
CA ARG A 598 2.67 -12.75 5.52
C ARG A 598 3.43 -13.50 4.43
N PHE A 599 2.75 -13.97 3.37
CA PHE A 599 3.38 -14.61 2.21
C PHE A 599 4.43 -13.68 1.57
N TYR A 600 4.08 -12.45 1.22
CA TYR A 600 5.03 -11.50 0.62
C TYR A 600 6.13 -11.06 1.59
N ARG A 601 5.81 -10.88 2.87
CA ARG A 601 6.83 -10.58 3.88
C ARG A 601 7.87 -11.70 4.00
N LYS A 602 7.44 -12.96 4.07
CA LYS A 602 8.33 -14.09 4.37
C LYS A 602 9.03 -14.63 3.13
N LEU A 603 8.31 -14.85 2.03
CA LEU A 603 8.87 -15.50 0.83
C LEU A 603 9.55 -14.51 -0.13
N TRP A 604 8.95 -13.34 -0.29
CA TRP A 604 9.53 -12.28 -1.13
C TRP A 604 10.48 -11.38 -0.34
N GLY A 605 10.36 -11.36 1.00
CA GLY A 605 11.14 -10.45 1.84
C GLY A 605 10.66 -9.01 1.73
N CYS A 606 9.41 -8.78 1.32
CA CYS A 606 8.89 -7.43 1.15
C CYS A 606 8.87 -6.69 2.49
N VAL A 607 9.38 -5.45 2.50
CA VAL A 607 9.42 -4.59 3.69
C VAL A 607 8.17 -3.74 3.85
N GLY A 608 7.45 -3.51 2.75
CA GLY A 608 6.19 -2.77 2.75
C GLY A 608 5.40 -2.97 1.47
N LEU A 609 4.33 -2.19 1.34
CA LEU A 609 3.38 -2.24 0.26
C LEU A 609 2.89 -0.83 -0.10
N GLU A 610 2.64 -0.63 -1.38
CA GLU A 610 2.27 0.64 -2.02
C GLU A 610 1.48 0.36 -3.30
N MET A 611 1.04 1.35 -4.07
CA MET A 611 0.09 1.14 -5.18
C MET A 611 0.61 1.49 -6.58
N GLU A 612 1.78 2.12 -6.71
CA GLU A 612 2.19 2.82 -7.93
C GLU A 612 3.62 2.51 -8.41
N GLY A 613 4.43 1.89 -7.57
CA GLY A 613 5.88 1.76 -7.69
C GLY A 613 6.30 0.92 -8.88
N SER A 614 5.67 -0.24 -9.09
CA SER A 614 5.94 -1.08 -10.28
C SER A 614 5.59 -0.34 -11.58
N TYR A 615 4.47 0.38 -11.60
CA TYR A 615 4.01 1.15 -12.76
C TYR A 615 4.96 2.28 -13.12
N TYR A 616 5.42 3.04 -12.11
CA TYR A 616 6.42 4.07 -12.30
C TYR A 616 7.73 3.48 -12.80
N TYR A 617 8.26 2.49 -12.10
CA TYR A 617 9.57 1.93 -12.40
C TYR A 617 9.61 1.24 -13.77
N ARG A 618 8.56 0.51 -14.14
CA ARG A 618 8.42 -0.09 -15.48
C ARG A 618 8.57 0.96 -16.58
N GLN A 619 7.91 2.11 -16.42
CA GLN A 619 7.96 3.16 -17.43
C GLN A 619 9.33 3.83 -17.51
N VAL A 620 10.03 4.00 -16.39
CA VAL A 620 11.41 4.50 -16.37
C VAL A 620 12.34 3.52 -17.10
N LEU A 621 12.23 2.22 -16.78
CA LEU A 621 13.04 1.18 -17.39
C LEU A 621 12.83 1.10 -18.91
N GLU A 622 11.56 1.08 -19.36
CA GLU A 622 11.21 1.06 -20.78
C GLU A 622 11.77 2.32 -21.49
N SER A 623 11.66 3.48 -20.86
CA SER A 623 12.14 4.75 -21.45
C SER A 623 13.66 4.81 -21.57
N SER A 624 14.41 4.27 -20.60
CA SER A 624 15.88 4.16 -20.70
C SER A 624 16.27 3.17 -21.80
N GLN A 625 15.65 1.99 -21.86
CA GLN A 625 15.93 0.99 -22.90
C GLN A 625 15.62 1.47 -24.32
N LEU A 626 14.62 2.33 -24.48
CA LEU A 626 14.27 2.94 -25.76
C LEU A 626 15.09 4.19 -26.10
N GLY A 627 15.96 4.66 -25.20
CA GLY A 627 16.74 5.88 -25.37
C GLY A 627 15.93 7.18 -25.29
N VAL A 628 14.74 7.14 -24.67
CA VAL A 628 13.92 8.34 -24.39
C VAL A 628 14.54 9.18 -23.28
N ILE A 629 15.19 8.52 -22.32
CA ILE A 629 15.95 9.15 -21.23
C ILE A 629 17.38 8.57 -21.21
N ALA A 630 18.32 9.33 -20.65
CA ALA A 630 19.69 8.84 -20.48
C ALA A 630 19.80 7.73 -19.41
N ASP A 631 20.81 6.86 -19.56
CA ASP A 631 21.01 5.72 -18.64
C ASP A 631 21.54 6.14 -17.25
N ASP A 632 22.09 7.35 -17.13
CA ASP A 632 22.60 7.93 -15.88
C ASP A 632 21.56 8.77 -15.13
N VAL A 633 20.30 8.81 -15.62
CA VAL A 633 19.20 9.46 -14.91
C VAL A 633 19.03 8.83 -13.54
N ALA A 634 19.12 9.67 -12.52
CA ALA A 634 19.05 9.18 -11.16
C ALA A 634 17.64 8.85 -10.74
N LEU A 635 17.49 7.71 -10.07
CA LEU A 635 16.20 7.20 -9.64
C LEU A 635 16.17 7.05 -8.13
N ARG A 636 15.18 7.67 -7.48
CA ARG A 636 15.01 7.58 -6.01
C ARG A 636 13.56 7.27 -5.67
N PHE A 637 13.35 6.26 -4.86
CA PHE A 637 12.04 5.97 -4.27
C PHE A 637 12.21 5.91 -2.77
N TYR A 638 11.40 6.67 -2.05
CA TYR A 638 11.37 6.70 -0.60
C TYR A 638 9.93 6.74 -0.14
N TYR A 639 9.61 5.91 0.84
CA TYR A 639 8.30 5.91 1.45
C TYR A 639 8.42 6.11 2.95
N TYR A 640 7.43 6.75 3.56
CA TYR A 640 7.29 6.73 5.01
C TYR A 640 6.07 5.90 5.39
N VAL A 641 6.20 5.22 6.53
CA VAL A 641 5.20 4.25 6.99
C VAL A 641 3.99 4.97 7.55
N SER A 642 2.85 4.84 6.85
CA SER A 642 1.57 5.39 7.29
C SER A 642 0.71 4.41 8.08
N ASP A 643 0.95 3.11 7.91
CA ASP A 643 0.11 2.06 8.47
C ASP A 643 0.83 0.72 8.57
N LEU A 644 0.28 -0.16 9.42
CA LEU A 644 0.84 -1.46 9.78
C LEU A 644 -0.23 -2.55 9.59
N PRO A 645 -0.49 -3.01 8.35
CA PRO A 645 -1.62 -3.90 8.06
C PRO A 645 -1.54 -5.30 8.68
N LEU A 646 -0.39 -5.68 9.26
CA LEU A 646 -0.23 -6.93 10.01
C LEU A 646 -0.49 -6.79 11.52
N GLU A 647 -0.52 -5.57 12.07
CA GLU A 647 -0.74 -5.35 13.51
C GLU A 647 -2.24 -5.31 13.85
N HIS A 648 -2.61 -5.88 15.01
CA HIS A 648 -3.99 -5.85 15.48
C HIS A 648 -4.27 -4.52 16.18
N GLY A 649 -5.32 -3.81 15.76
CA GLY A 649 -5.77 -2.59 16.44
C GLY A 649 -4.90 -1.35 16.22
N ALA A 650 -3.78 -1.46 15.49
CA ALA A 650 -3.08 -0.32 14.91
C ALA A 650 -3.93 0.22 13.76
N ALA A 651 -4.99 0.94 14.09
CA ALA A 651 -6.04 1.32 13.18
C ALA A 651 -5.48 2.13 12.00
N LEU A 652 -5.70 1.64 10.78
CA LEU A 652 -5.50 2.39 9.54
C LEU A 652 -6.36 3.66 9.44
N SER A 653 -7.37 3.78 10.31
CA SER A 653 -8.21 4.97 10.44
C SER A 653 -7.53 6.10 11.20
N SER A 654 -6.55 5.81 12.07
CA SER A 654 -5.87 6.84 12.85
C SER A 654 -4.87 7.59 11.98
N PRO A 655 -5.06 8.90 11.75
CA PRO A 655 -4.06 9.73 11.09
C PRO A 655 -2.72 9.60 11.81
N LEU A 656 -1.61 9.70 11.07
CA LEU A 656 -0.31 9.90 11.72
C LEU A 656 -0.39 11.16 12.57
N SER A 657 0.08 11.09 13.81
CA SER A 657 0.34 12.31 14.57
C SER A 657 1.40 13.15 13.85
N ALA A 658 1.49 14.45 14.17
CA ALA A 658 2.51 15.28 13.55
C ALA A 658 3.92 14.74 13.80
N ILE A 659 4.21 14.25 15.01
CA ILE A 659 5.53 13.68 15.33
C ILE A 659 5.82 12.39 14.56
N GLU A 660 4.80 11.56 14.28
CA GLU A 660 4.98 10.35 13.45
C GLU A 660 5.17 10.68 11.96
N GLY A 661 4.45 11.66 11.43
CA GLY A 661 4.36 11.89 9.98
C GLY A 661 5.27 12.99 9.44
N VAL A 662 5.48 14.08 10.18
CA VAL A 662 6.24 15.25 9.71
C VAL A 662 7.73 14.94 9.57
N PRO A 663 8.43 14.39 10.59
CA PRO A 663 9.87 14.13 10.49
C PRO A 663 10.29 13.26 9.30
N PRO A 664 9.71 12.05 9.07
CA PRO A 664 10.13 11.24 7.93
C PRO A 664 9.75 11.90 6.59
N LEU A 665 8.62 12.61 6.51
CA LEU A 665 8.21 13.33 5.31
C LEU A 665 9.25 14.39 4.88
N TYR A 666 9.66 15.24 5.83
CA TYR A 666 10.62 16.31 5.52
C TYR A 666 12.05 15.81 5.42
N ALA A 667 12.43 14.75 6.15
CA ALA A 667 13.72 14.09 5.96
C ALA A 667 13.89 13.54 4.54
N ILE A 668 12.85 12.86 4.02
CA ILE A 668 12.84 12.38 2.62
C ILE A 668 12.90 13.57 1.65
N THR A 669 12.10 14.60 1.88
CA THR A 669 12.06 15.79 1.01
C THR A 669 13.42 16.49 0.94
N ARG A 670 14.07 16.73 2.09
CA ARG A 670 15.43 17.29 2.18
C ARG A 670 16.45 16.42 1.48
N SER A 671 16.36 15.08 1.62
CA SER A 671 17.25 14.14 0.93
C SER A 671 17.12 14.24 -0.59
N ILE A 672 15.88 14.27 -1.11
CA ILE A 672 15.60 14.45 -2.54
C ILE A 672 16.15 15.78 -3.04
N LEU A 673 15.81 16.90 -2.39
CA LEU A 673 16.24 18.24 -2.79
C LEU A 673 17.76 18.39 -2.70
N GLY A 674 18.39 17.90 -1.63
CA GLY A 674 19.84 17.88 -1.49
C GLY A 674 20.52 17.03 -2.58
N GLY A 675 19.90 15.91 -2.98
CA GLY A 675 20.37 15.08 -4.09
C GLY A 675 20.24 15.76 -5.46
N ILE A 676 19.21 16.59 -5.66
CA ILE A 676 19.04 17.43 -6.86
C ILE A 676 20.11 18.52 -6.88
N PHE A 677 20.27 19.28 -5.79
CA PHE A 677 21.18 20.44 -5.74
C PHE A 677 22.66 20.04 -5.83
N ARG A 678 23.07 18.90 -5.26
CA ARG A 678 24.46 18.39 -5.37
C ARG A 678 24.84 18.00 -6.80
N ARG A 679 23.92 17.51 -7.62
CA ARG A 679 24.22 17.11 -9.01
C ARG A 679 24.54 18.28 -9.93
N GLN A 680 24.17 19.49 -9.52
CA GLN A 680 24.46 20.71 -10.27
C GLN A 680 25.85 21.29 -9.93
N SER A 681 26.57 20.64 -9.02
CA SER A 681 27.89 21.04 -8.53
C SER A 681 29.07 20.38 -9.27
N VAL A 682 28.80 19.54 -10.28
CA VAL A 682 29.80 18.78 -11.05
C VAL A 682 29.86 19.25 -12.49
#